data_AF-A0A094ERC7-F1
#
_entry.id   AF-A0A094ERC7-F1
#
_cell.length_a   1.000
_cell.length_b   1.000
_cell.length_c   1.000
_cell.angle_alpha   90.00
_cell.angle_beta   90.00
_cell.angle_gamma   90.00
#
_symmetry.space_group_name_H-M   'P 1'
#
loop_
_entity.id
_entity.type
_entity.pdbx_description
1 polymer ?
#
loop_
_entity_poly.entity_id
_entity_poly.type
_entity_poly.pdbx_seq_one_letter_code
_entity_poly.pdbx_strand_id
1 'polypeptide(L)'
;MIRTTTTTAARPFSRGLANVISARAGYGPAIRKVSVTSQFHSLAAKRPQVAVPQFRPVLIPQLRYATKTGVPKHDKIDAAAERKLGAKKLESYPEAVTTDSSVRQVFESSEAPIEEEDHEVLRGVKQDLNTIKDSFALREVPRESYYLGAAGTLPYMATSLATLYLSYGINHVPTGSSLFFPLETAQYYLSVLEPIQIGYGAVILSFLGAIHWGLEYAQYGGHQPGYRRFAIGCAMPAIAWPTMLMPLEPALITQFIAFTGLYFVDSQQGVRGFAPSWYPTYRFVLTFIVGISIVASLIGRGQVQFVGSGKPTRAEKLRELSEMQPEARRQEEEVKSQRKAAEAAEAAEEEKKNENKTEDKGDQVLVTGRWWLLAICLELKPRTNSFIPAAYLSSLDLVTASNTMSFDEVLEKAAQDGTIPGAVMLATNTSGEFNFQKVIGKRSLQAGSDDPLRLDSVFTIASMTKLLTSIALLQLHERGTVGLDQDVSEHVPVLANQSILTGFSNDGTPILVKREKAMTLRLLLTHSSGAGYSFMDPKLQQYAKYTGKTVTESSTIDDIFGWPLLYQPGEGWAYGAGVAWAGKPLGISRITFFPNANPALEGQMCDMSVRENATGTLSAAPPGLPFFGILKDCLGGEGAYADLSDYAKVLQSILLDDGVLLKSETAALMFQPQLPTDAAKAGLKKAMEDPSWAVGDFSGPNEYDWGFGGILVAGDDHHVRSRGCLIWSGAANLFWFIDRTAGLCGLWGTQVMPPADQKVEQLISLYERHMYALGGK
;
A
#
# COMPACT_ATOMS: atom_id res chain seq x y z
N MET A 1 -54.08 44.07 18.75
CA MET A 1 -55.45 44.60 18.58
C MET A 1 -56.09 43.90 17.38
N ILE A 2 -57.37 43.48 17.48
CA ILE A 2 -58.44 43.60 16.45
C ILE A 2 -58.07 43.13 15.01
N ARG A 3 -58.71 42.16 14.33
CA ARG A 3 -59.97 41.38 14.46
C ARG A 3 -59.85 40.12 13.56
N THR A 4 -60.30 38.92 13.98
CA THR A 4 -61.49 38.15 13.49
C THR A 4 -61.86 38.32 11.99
N THR A 5 -62.22 37.27 11.22
CA THR A 5 -63.35 36.33 11.48
C THR A 5 -63.22 34.92 10.87
N THR A 6 -63.92 33.96 11.49
CA THR A 6 -64.18 32.56 11.08
C THR A 6 -65.59 32.35 10.48
N THR A 7 -65.72 31.39 9.55
CA THR A 7 -66.93 30.58 9.21
C THR A 7 -66.48 29.48 8.21
N THR A 8 -66.78 28.17 8.28
CA THR A 8 -67.87 27.33 8.84
C THR A 8 -69.19 27.45 8.04
N ALA A 9 -69.91 26.41 7.59
CA ALA A 9 -69.69 24.99 7.20
C ALA A 9 -71.04 24.44 6.66
N ALA A 10 -71.11 23.42 5.77
CA ALA A 10 -72.33 22.57 5.62
C ALA A 10 -72.18 21.26 4.80
N ARG A 11 -72.81 20.22 5.37
CA ARG A 11 -73.13 18.82 4.95
C ARG A 11 -74.28 18.75 3.90
N PRO A 12 -74.77 17.59 3.33
CA PRO A 12 -75.05 16.33 4.08
C PRO A 12 -75.09 14.91 3.40
N PHE A 13 -74.92 13.90 4.28
CA PHE A 13 -75.55 12.55 4.42
C PHE A 13 -76.18 11.71 3.27
N SER A 14 -75.78 10.42 3.22
CA SER A 14 -76.63 9.19 3.43
C SER A 14 -75.75 7.91 3.40
N ARG A 15 -75.70 7.02 4.41
CA ARG A 15 -76.54 5.81 4.67
C ARG A 15 -76.86 4.97 3.40
N GLY A 16 -76.68 3.64 3.29
CA GLY A 16 -76.13 2.60 4.19
C GLY A 16 -77.07 1.39 4.34
N LEU A 17 -76.59 0.15 4.12
CA LEU A 17 -77.12 -1.21 4.43
C LEU A 17 -76.35 -2.25 3.57
N ALA A 18 -76.11 -3.53 3.86
CA ALA A 18 -75.87 -4.37 5.05
C ALA A 18 -76.08 -5.84 4.61
N ASN A 19 -75.10 -6.74 4.79
CA ASN A 19 -75.31 -8.12 5.28
C ASN A 19 -74.00 -8.92 5.37
N VAL A 20 -74.05 -10.03 6.12
CA VAL A 20 -72.91 -10.74 6.74
C VAL A 20 -72.99 -12.24 6.41
N ILE A 21 -71.85 -12.95 6.32
CA ILE A 21 -71.55 -14.24 7.01
C ILE A 21 -70.30 -14.97 6.44
N SER A 22 -69.42 -15.30 7.38
CA SER A 22 -68.27 -16.22 7.44
C SER A 22 -68.25 -17.49 6.56
N ALA A 23 -67.04 -17.91 6.10
CA ALA A 23 -66.36 -19.16 6.52
C ALA A 23 -64.98 -19.35 5.83
N ARG A 24 -64.09 -20.20 6.39
CA ARG A 24 -62.68 -20.37 5.97
C ARG A 24 -62.23 -21.85 5.95
N ALA A 25 -61.74 -22.34 4.80
CA ALA A 25 -60.94 -23.56 4.57
C ALA A 25 -60.44 -23.53 3.10
N GLY A 26 -59.37 -24.18 2.63
CA GLY A 26 -58.30 -24.96 3.25
C GLY A 26 -57.62 -25.85 2.19
N TYR A 27 -56.27 -25.91 2.17
CA TYR A 27 -55.40 -26.84 1.40
C TYR A 27 -55.50 -26.94 -0.15
N GLY A 28 -54.35 -27.06 -0.84
CA GLY A 28 -54.24 -27.49 -2.25
C GLY A 28 -54.15 -29.03 -2.38
N PRO A 29 -53.50 -29.63 -3.42
CA PRO A 29 -52.88 -29.08 -4.63
C PRO A 29 -53.33 -29.77 -5.95
N ALA A 30 -52.97 -29.24 -7.14
CA ALA A 30 -52.94 -30.03 -8.38
C ALA A 30 -52.02 -29.46 -9.47
N ILE A 31 -51.16 -30.32 -10.03
CA ILE A 31 -50.17 -30.03 -11.08
C ILE A 31 -50.80 -30.08 -12.47
N ARG A 32 -50.44 -29.15 -13.38
CA ARG A 32 -50.34 -29.47 -14.81
C ARG A 32 -49.09 -28.87 -15.46
N LYS A 33 -48.32 -29.75 -16.10
CA LYS A 33 -47.12 -29.45 -16.89
C LYS A 33 -47.53 -28.81 -18.23
N VAL A 34 -46.74 -27.85 -18.71
CA VAL A 34 -46.63 -27.59 -20.15
C VAL A 34 -45.17 -27.84 -20.54
N SER A 35 -44.96 -28.93 -21.27
CA SER A 35 -43.75 -29.18 -22.03
C SER A 35 -44.06 -28.86 -23.49
N VAL A 36 -43.22 -28.05 -24.13
CA VAL A 36 -43.15 -28.01 -25.59
C VAL A 36 -41.68 -28.15 -25.97
N THR A 37 -41.36 -29.26 -26.62
CA THR A 37 -40.01 -29.65 -27.03
C THR A 37 -39.49 -28.81 -28.20
N SER A 38 -38.17 -28.69 -28.26
CA SER A 38 -37.44 -28.07 -29.36
C SER A 38 -37.42 -28.94 -30.63
N GLN A 39 -37.22 -28.29 -31.79
CA GLN A 39 -36.29 -28.76 -32.83
C GLN A 39 -35.87 -27.60 -33.75
N PHE A 40 -34.65 -27.67 -34.27
CA PHE A 40 -33.95 -26.61 -35.02
C PHE A 40 -34.14 -26.75 -36.54
N HIS A 41 -34.11 -25.64 -37.29
CA HIS A 41 -33.00 -25.33 -38.23
C HIS A 41 -33.12 -23.91 -38.86
N SER A 42 -32.10 -23.50 -39.63
CA SER A 42 -31.70 -22.12 -39.91
C SER A 42 -32.22 -21.52 -41.22
N LEU A 43 -32.24 -20.18 -41.34
CA LEU A 43 -31.33 -19.43 -42.24
C LEU A 43 -31.50 -17.89 -42.20
N ALA A 44 -30.36 -17.20 -42.08
CA ALA A 44 -29.97 -15.87 -42.56
C ALA A 44 -31.01 -14.72 -42.74
N ALA A 45 -30.79 -13.61 -42.02
CA ALA A 45 -31.21 -12.26 -42.41
C ALA A 45 -30.02 -11.27 -42.36
N LYS A 46 -29.85 -10.46 -43.41
CA LYS A 46 -28.72 -9.53 -43.59
C LYS A 46 -28.96 -8.19 -42.87
N ARG A 47 -27.89 -7.58 -42.34
CA ARG A 47 -27.85 -6.15 -41.92
C ARG A 47 -27.27 -5.26 -43.05
N PRO A 48 -27.63 -3.97 -43.12
CA PRO A 48 -27.15 -3.05 -44.14
C PRO A 48 -25.70 -2.58 -43.90
N GLN A 49 -25.02 -2.16 -44.97
CA GLN A 49 -23.67 -1.57 -44.91
C GLN A 49 -23.72 -0.05 -45.12
N VAL A 50 -22.81 0.67 -44.46
CA VAL A 50 -22.46 2.07 -44.73
C VAL A 50 -20.97 2.11 -45.09
N ALA A 51 -20.60 2.92 -46.07
CA ALA A 51 -19.26 2.92 -46.66
C ALA A 51 -18.22 3.68 -45.83
N VAL A 52 -16.97 3.18 -45.84
CA VAL A 52 -15.78 3.83 -45.28
C VAL A 52 -14.72 3.93 -46.41
N PRO A 53 -14.03 5.06 -46.58
CA PRO A 53 -13.08 5.26 -47.67
C PRO A 53 -11.79 4.42 -47.49
N GLN A 54 -11.23 3.95 -48.60
CA GLN A 54 -10.01 3.15 -48.63
C GLN A 54 -8.75 3.99 -48.40
N PHE A 55 -8.10 3.82 -47.25
CA PHE A 55 -6.67 4.17 -47.11
C PHE A 55 -5.81 3.03 -47.67
N ARG A 56 -4.86 3.39 -48.57
CA ARG A 56 -3.88 2.43 -49.11
C ARG A 56 -2.75 2.20 -48.09
N PRO A 57 -2.36 0.96 -47.80
CA PRO A 57 -1.17 0.70 -46.98
C PRO A 57 0.12 0.97 -47.80
N VAL A 58 1.07 1.66 -47.17
CA VAL A 58 2.45 1.77 -47.67
C VAL A 58 3.18 0.48 -47.37
N LEU A 59 3.81 -0.12 -48.40
CA LEU A 59 4.62 -1.33 -48.26
C LEU A 59 5.99 -1.02 -47.65
N ILE A 60 6.27 -1.58 -46.47
CA ILE A 60 7.62 -1.70 -45.90
C ILE A 60 8.01 -3.20 -45.94
N PRO A 61 9.15 -3.58 -46.54
CA PRO A 61 9.45 -4.98 -46.83
C PRO A 61 9.93 -5.75 -45.58
N GLN A 62 9.27 -6.86 -45.27
CA GLN A 62 9.81 -7.86 -44.34
C GLN A 62 10.83 -8.76 -45.05
N LEU A 63 12.10 -8.67 -44.65
CA LEU A 63 13.14 -9.64 -45.00
C LEU A 63 12.87 -10.97 -44.28
N ARG A 64 12.19 -11.90 -44.96
CA ARG A 64 12.13 -13.31 -44.55
C ARG A 64 13.32 -14.05 -45.14
N TYR A 65 14.29 -14.43 -44.31
CA TYR A 65 15.32 -15.38 -44.73
C TYR A 65 14.70 -16.76 -44.96
N ALA A 66 14.88 -17.28 -46.18
CA ALA A 66 14.33 -18.57 -46.58
C ALA A 66 15.34 -19.70 -46.35
N THR A 67 15.12 -20.53 -45.34
CA THR A 67 15.84 -21.80 -45.16
C THR A 67 15.29 -22.86 -46.12
N LYS A 68 15.75 -22.82 -47.37
CA LYS A 68 15.63 -23.96 -48.30
C LYS A 68 16.73 -24.99 -48.02
N THR A 69 16.41 -26.02 -47.25
CA THR A 69 16.99 -27.39 -47.39
C THR A 69 16.11 -28.37 -46.61
N GLY A 70 15.95 -29.59 -47.13
CA GLY A 70 15.11 -30.61 -46.49
C GLY A 70 15.75 -31.16 -45.21
N VAL A 71 14.90 -31.64 -44.29
CA VAL A 71 15.31 -32.37 -43.09
C VAL A 71 16.23 -33.54 -43.48
N PRO A 72 17.44 -33.67 -42.91
CA PRO A 72 18.26 -34.86 -43.11
C PRO A 72 17.51 -36.07 -42.55
N LYS A 73 17.30 -37.10 -43.37
CA LYS A 73 16.88 -38.40 -42.84
C LYS A 73 18.01 -38.93 -41.96
N HIS A 74 17.69 -39.40 -40.75
CA HIS A 74 18.65 -40.16 -39.96
C HIS A 74 19.16 -41.35 -40.77
N ASP A 75 20.47 -41.47 -40.92
CA ASP A 75 21.09 -42.67 -41.46
C ASP A 75 20.76 -43.88 -40.56
N LYS A 76 20.49 -45.03 -41.19
CA LYS A 76 20.18 -46.25 -40.45
C LYS A 76 21.45 -46.78 -39.80
N ILE A 77 21.36 -47.09 -38.51
CA ILE A 77 22.45 -47.66 -37.70
C ILE A 77 22.94 -48.98 -38.35
N ASP A 78 24.21 -49.02 -38.74
CA ASP A 78 24.86 -50.23 -39.22
C ASP A 78 25.39 -51.06 -38.03
N ALA A 79 24.51 -51.92 -37.52
CA ALA A 79 24.81 -52.83 -36.42
C ALA A 79 25.95 -53.83 -36.73
N ALA A 80 26.33 -54.03 -38.00
CA ALA A 80 27.49 -54.85 -38.36
C ALA A 80 28.81 -54.08 -38.18
N ALA A 81 28.84 -52.79 -38.52
CA ALA A 81 29.98 -51.91 -38.26
C ALA A 81 30.22 -51.73 -36.75
N GLU A 82 29.16 -51.50 -35.97
CA GLU A 82 29.25 -51.34 -34.51
C GLU A 82 29.74 -52.61 -33.80
N ARG A 83 29.25 -53.80 -34.19
CA ARG A 83 29.77 -55.08 -33.66
C ARG A 83 31.26 -55.28 -33.96
N LYS A 84 31.73 -54.81 -35.12
CA LYS A 84 33.15 -54.90 -35.51
C LYS A 84 34.03 -53.95 -34.69
N LEU A 85 33.47 -52.82 -34.24
CA LEU A 85 34.10 -51.88 -33.33
C LEU A 85 34.12 -52.42 -31.88
N GLY A 86 33.01 -52.97 -31.40
CA GLY A 86 32.91 -53.58 -30.05
C GLY A 86 33.77 -54.83 -29.84
N ALA A 87 34.13 -55.53 -30.92
CA ALA A 87 35.09 -56.65 -30.89
C ALA A 87 36.56 -56.20 -30.86
N LYS A 88 36.86 -54.90 -31.05
CA LYS A 88 38.22 -54.38 -31.05
C LYS A 88 38.68 -54.15 -29.61
N LYS A 89 39.56 -55.02 -29.12
CA LYS A 89 40.12 -54.92 -27.76
C LYS A 89 40.90 -53.60 -27.64
N LEU A 90 40.48 -52.74 -26.71
CA LEU A 90 41.16 -51.47 -26.43
C LEU A 90 42.49 -51.75 -25.74
N GLU A 91 43.56 -51.13 -26.23
CA GLU A 91 44.87 -51.16 -25.58
C GLU A 91 44.89 -50.15 -24.44
N SER A 92 45.26 -50.59 -23.24
CA SER A 92 45.48 -49.70 -22.10
C SER A 92 46.86 -49.04 -22.23
N TYR A 93 46.91 -47.71 -22.29
CA TYR A 93 48.14 -46.93 -22.17
C TYR A 93 48.25 -46.39 -20.73
N PRO A 94 48.93 -47.09 -19.80
CA PRO A 94 48.91 -46.72 -18.38
C PRO A 94 49.64 -45.39 -18.13
N GLU A 95 50.61 -45.08 -18.98
CA GLU A 95 51.45 -43.88 -18.90
C GLU A 95 50.74 -42.61 -19.40
N ALA A 96 49.56 -42.76 -20.02
CA ALA A 96 48.67 -41.65 -20.36
C ALA A 96 47.66 -41.33 -19.23
N VAL A 97 47.72 -42.05 -18.11
CA VAL A 97 46.87 -41.84 -16.94
C VAL A 97 47.70 -41.18 -15.83
N THR A 98 47.43 -39.91 -15.56
CA THR A 98 48.06 -39.18 -14.45
C THR A 98 47.67 -39.82 -13.12
N THR A 99 48.65 -40.07 -12.25
CA THR A 99 48.39 -40.56 -10.88
C THR A 99 47.78 -39.49 -9.96
N ASP A 100 47.76 -38.23 -10.40
CA ASP A 100 47.12 -37.13 -9.67
C ASP A 100 45.59 -37.29 -9.64
N SER A 101 45.09 -37.52 -8.43
CA SER A 101 43.67 -37.51 -8.12
C SER A 101 43.08 -36.12 -8.41
N SER A 102 42.02 -36.07 -9.22
CA SER A 102 41.21 -34.85 -9.44
C SER A 102 40.37 -34.44 -8.22
N VAL A 103 40.53 -35.13 -7.08
CA VAL A 103 39.93 -34.80 -5.79
C VAL A 103 41.04 -34.40 -4.81
N ARG A 104 41.11 -33.08 -4.52
CA ARG A 104 42.04 -32.49 -3.55
C ARG A 104 41.64 -32.93 -2.14
N GLN A 105 42.51 -33.62 -1.42
CA GLN A 105 42.32 -33.81 0.03
C GLN A 105 42.61 -32.49 0.75
N VAL A 106 41.71 -32.14 1.68
CA VAL A 106 41.84 -30.95 2.53
C VAL A 106 42.18 -31.47 3.92
N PHE A 107 43.26 -30.93 4.50
CA PHE A 107 43.92 -31.33 5.75
C PHE A 107 44.84 -32.57 5.67
N GLU A 108 46.12 -32.31 5.42
CA GLU A 108 47.21 -33.01 6.12
C GLU A 108 48.29 -31.97 6.48
N SER A 109 48.93 -32.15 7.64
CA SER A 109 49.94 -31.24 8.18
C SER A 109 51.18 -32.04 8.55
N SER A 110 52.32 -31.75 7.91
CA SER A 110 53.62 -32.34 8.26
C SER A 110 54.76 -31.38 7.93
N GLU A 111 55.73 -31.29 8.84
CA GLU A 111 56.89 -30.39 8.78
C GLU A 111 58.06 -31.01 8.00
N ALA A 112 58.77 -30.20 7.20
CA ALA A 112 60.15 -30.44 6.72
C ALA A 112 60.76 -29.09 6.25
N PRO A 113 62.10 -28.93 6.19
CA PRO A 113 62.74 -27.64 6.53
C PRO A 113 62.88 -26.62 5.41
N ILE A 114 63.15 -25.37 5.83
CA ILE A 114 63.43 -24.18 5.03
C ILE A 114 64.91 -24.18 4.58
N GLU A 115 65.19 -23.99 3.29
CA GLU A 115 66.39 -23.29 2.78
C GLU A 115 66.04 -22.47 1.51
N GLU A 116 66.38 -21.16 1.52
CA GLU A 116 66.57 -20.21 0.40
C GLU A 116 65.58 -20.28 -0.79
N GLU A 117 64.39 -19.68 -0.79
CA GLU A 117 63.96 -18.29 -0.51
C GLU A 117 64.18 -17.25 -1.65
N ASP A 118 63.11 -16.48 -1.90
CA ASP A 118 62.89 -15.37 -2.83
C ASP A 118 62.68 -15.62 -4.34
N HIS A 119 63.68 -16.08 -5.10
CA HIS A 119 63.60 -15.95 -6.56
C HIS A 119 62.63 -16.91 -7.26
N GLU A 120 62.37 -18.06 -6.67
CA GLU A 120 61.37 -19.03 -7.17
C GLU A 120 59.97 -18.72 -6.63
N VAL A 121 59.85 -18.26 -5.39
CA VAL A 121 58.57 -17.83 -4.78
C VAL A 121 57.97 -16.65 -5.56
N LEU A 122 58.77 -15.65 -5.93
CA LEU A 122 58.30 -14.54 -6.76
C LEU A 122 57.92 -14.96 -8.19
N ARG A 123 58.52 -16.03 -8.74
CA ARG A 123 58.11 -16.61 -10.04
C ARG A 123 56.83 -17.41 -9.91
N GLY A 124 56.70 -18.25 -8.88
CA GLY A 124 55.47 -18.97 -8.53
C GLY A 124 54.32 -18.00 -8.34
N VAL A 125 54.44 -17.03 -7.43
CA VAL A 125 53.43 -15.99 -7.18
C VAL A 125 53.09 -15.18 -8.44
N LYS A 126 54.06 -14.89 -9.32
CA LYS A 126 53.80 -14.18 -10.59
C LYS A 126 53.15 -15.06 -11.66
N GLN A 127 53.47 -16.35 -11.68
CA GLN A 127 52.86 -17.35 -12.55
C GLN A 127 51.45 -17.70 -12.09
N ASP A 128 51.21 -17.79 -10.78
CA ASP A 128 49.90 -17.88 -10.15
C ASP A 128 49.09 -16.62 -10.39
N LEU A 129 49.65 -15.42 -10.23
CA LEU A 129 48.98 -14.16 -10.59
C LEU A 129 48.59 -14.09 -12.07
N ASN A 130 49.45 -14.55 -12.98
CA ASN A 130 49.12 -14.63 -14.40
C ASN A 130 48.05 -15.71 -14.66
N THR A 131 48.13 -16.87 -14.00
CA THR A 131 47.15 -17.96 -14.12
C THR A 131 45.79 -17.53 -13.57
N ILE A 132 45.74 -16.81 -12.44
CA ILE A 132 44.54 -16.18 -11.86
C ILE A 132 43.99 -15.13 -12.83
N LYS A 133 44.85 -14.27 -13.38
CA LYS A 133 44.46 -13.22 -14.33
C LYS A 133 43.91 -13.77 -15.64
N ASP A 134 44.46 -14.87 -16.15
CA ASP A 134 43.98 -15.56 -17.33
C ASP A 134 42.73 -16.41 -17.02
N SER A 135 42.62 -16.99 -15.81
CA SER A 135 41.40 -17.69 -15.34
C SER A 135 40.21 -16.73 -15.13
N PHE A 136 40.48 -15.48 -14.78
CA PHE A 136 39.48 -14.41 -14.70
C PHE A 136 39.48 -13.48 -15.93
N ALA A 137 40.07 -13.91 -17.06
CA ALA A 137 40.07 -13.11 -18.28
C ALA A 137 38.66 -13.07 -18.91
N LEU A 138 37.93 -12.00 -18.66
CA LEU A 138 36.58 -11.73 -19.20
C LEU A 138 36.55 -11.46 -20.73
N ARG A 139 37.54 -11.97 -21.49
CA ARG A 139 37.70 -11.81 -22.94
C ARG A 139 36.69 -12.61 -23.75
N GLU A 140 36.19 -13.72 -23.20
CA GLU A 140 35.17 -14.59 -23.84
C GLU A 140 33.73 -14.10 -23.60
N VAL A 141 33.53 -13.11 -22.73
CA VAL A 141 32.21 -12.56 -22.42
C VAL A 141 31.75 -11.64 -23.57
N PRO A 142 30.54 -11.82 -24.14
CA PRO A 142 29.98 -10.89 -25.12
C PRO A 142 29.97 -9.45 -24.58
N ARG A 143 30.31 -8.46 -25.41
CA ARG A 143 30.48 -7.07 -24.97
C ARG A 143 29.20 -6.50 -24.36
N GLU A 144 28.07 -6.85 -24.95
CA GLU A 144 26.73 -6.45 -24.53
C GLU A 144 26.44 -6.97 -23.12
N SER A 145 26.68 -8.27 -22.90
CA SER A 145 26.55 -8.91 -21.58
C SER A 145 27.53 -8.34 -20.56
N TYR A 146 28.78 -8.07 -20.97
CA TYR A 146 29.82 -7.50 -20.12
C TYR A 146 29.46 -6.11 -19.58
N TYR A 147 29.00 -5.21 -20.44
CA TYR A 147 28.62 -3.85 -20.03
C TYR A 147 27.30 -3.83 -19.26
N LEU A 148 26.27 -4.54 -19.70
CA LEU A 148 24.96 -4.54 -19.04
C LEU A 148 24.99 -5.24 -17.67
N GLY A 149 25.71 -6.36 -17.55
CA GLY A 149 25.85 -7.06 -16.27
C GLY A 149 26.69 -6.28 -15.26
N ALA A 150 27.74 -5.57 -15.71
CA ALA A 150 28.54 -4.69 -14.85
C ALA A 150 27.79 -3.40 -14.47
N ALA A 151 26.98 -2.84 -15.38
CA ALA A 151 26.08 -1.73 -15.04
C ALA A 151 25.06 -2.15 -13.95
N GLY A 152 24.60 -3.40 -13.98
CA GLY A 152 23.73 -3.99 -12.96
C GLY A 152 24.33 -4.10 -11.55
N THR A 153 25.64 -3.93 -11.36
CA THR A 153 26.25 -3.87 -10.01
C THR A 153 26.51 -2.45 -9.52
N LEU A 154 26.34 -1.43 -10.37
CA LEU A 154 26.55 -0.02 -10.00
C LEU A 154 25.63 0.44 -8.84
N PRO A 155 24.31 0.12 -8.80
CA PRO A 155 23.46 0.58 -7.70
C PRO A 155 23.88 -0.02 -6.35
N TYR A 156 24.32 -1.29 -6.33
CA TYR A 156 24.85 -1.94 -5.12
C TYR A 156 26.13 -1.27 -4.60
N MET A 157 27.07 -0.93 -5.50
CA MET A 157 28.27 -0.20 -5.10
C MET A 157 27.91 1.22 -4.62
N ALA A 158 26.96 1.88 -5.27
CA ALA A 158 26.51 3.22 -4.89
C ALA A 158 25.82 3.22 -3.50
N THR A 159 24.88 2.32 -3.24
CA THR A 159 24.17 2.26 -1.95
C THR A 159 25.09 1.82 -0.82
N SER A 160 26.02 0.89 -1.07
CA SER A 160 26.98 0.43 -0.04
C SER A 160 28.04 1.47 0.31
N LEU A 161 28.61 2.18 -0.68
CA LEU A 161 29.51 3.30 -0.45
C LEU A 161 28.80 4.47 0.23
N ALA A 162 27.57 4.80 -0.16
CA ALA A 162 26.75 5.79 0.51
C ALA A 162 26.43 5.38 1.96
N THR A 163 26.15 4.09 2.22
CA THR A 163 25.92 3.57 3.57
C THR A 163 27.16 3.71 4.44
N LEU A 164 28.33 3.26 3.95
CA LEU A 164 29.61 3.45 4.66
C LEU A 164 29.90 4.94 4.93
N TYR A 165 29.69 5.81 3.94
CA TYR A 165 29.93 7.23 4.05
C TYR A 165 29.03 7.92 5.09
N LEU A 166 27.73 7.62 5.07
CA LEU A 166 26.77 8.19 6.01
C LEU A 166 27.00 7.66 7.44
N SER A 167 27.27 6.36 7.60
CA SER A 167 27.65 5.77 8.89
C SER A 167 28.95 6.36 9.45
N TYR A 168 29.97 6.55 8.59
CA TYR A 168 31.20 7.24 8.97
C TYR A 168 30.90 8.67 9.45
N GLY A 169 30.08 9.42 8.71
CA GLY A 169 29.65 10.77 9.07
C GLY A 169 28.93 10.84 10.42
N ILE A 170 28.01 9.91 10.70
CA ILE A 170 27.27 9.82 11.98
C ILE A 170 28.20 9.55 13.17
N ASN A 171 29.22 8.71 12.99
CA ASN A 171 30.13 8.33 14.06
C ASN A 171 31.21 9.39 14.38
N HIS A 172 31.48 10.34 13.48
CA HIS A 172 32.51 11.38 13.65
C HIS A 172 31.94 12.77 14.00
N VAL A 173 30.65 12.86 14.34
CA VAL A 173 29.97 14.10 14.77
C VAL A 173 30.59 14.80 16.00
N PRO A 174 31.17 14.13 17.02
CA PRO A 174 31.69 14.82 18.22
C PRO A 174 32.80 15.86 17.95
N THR A 175 33.45 15.82 16.79
CA THR A 175 34.53 16.73 16.40
C THR A 175 34.11 17.86 15.45
N GLY A 176 32.80 18.09 15.28
CA GLY A 176 32.29 19.33 14.67
C GLY A 176 32.42 19.45 13.15
N SER A 177 32.60 18.33 12.43
CA SER A 177 32.69 18.32 10.97
C SER A 177 32.05 17.07 10.33
N SER A 178 30.72 16.96 10.42
CA SER A 178 29.96 16.14 9.49
C SER A 178 30.12 16.72 8.08
N LEU A 179 30.90 16.05 7.22
CA LEU A 179 31.54 16.67 6.05
C LEU A 179 30.56 17.39 5.08
N PHE A 180 29.30 16.96 4.98
CA PHE A 180 28.28 17.60 4.11
C PHE A 180 26.82 17.59 4.63
N PHE A 181 26.43 16.77 5.61
CA PHE A 181 25.02 16.62 6.03
C PHE A 181 24.85 16.68 7.57
N PRO A 182 23.80 17.35 8.09
CA PRO A 182 23.38 17.23 9.48
C PRO A 182 23.05 15.79 9.90
N LEU A 183 23.14 15.48 11.19
CA LEU A 183 22.89 14.14 11.75
C LEU A 183 21.52 13.58 11.33
N GLU A 184 20.46 14.37 11.47
CA GLU A 184 19.08 14.00 11.10
C GLU A 184 18.96 13.69 9.59
N THR A 185 19.61 14.51 8.76
CA THR A 185 19.64 14.32 7.30
C THR A 185 20.40 13.04 6.91
N ALA A 186 21.51 12.75 7.60
CA ALA A 186 22.27 11.52 7.38
C ALA A 186 21.46 10.27 7.79
N GLN A 187 20.71 10.35 8.89
CA GLN A 187 19.80 9.30 9.38
C GLN A 187 18.56 9.10 8.49
N TYR A 188 18.12 10.14 7.76
CA TYR A 188 17.08 10.02 6.75
C TYR A 188 17.58 9.34 5.46
N TYR A 189 18.74 9.74 4.91
CA TYR A 189 19.30 9.09 3.72
C TYR A 189 19.69 7.62 4.00
N LEU A 190 20.38 7.38 5.11
CA LEU A 190 19.91 6.49 6.16
C LEU A 190 18.92 5.37 5.76
N SER A 191 17.66 5.62 6.15
CA SER A 191 16.49 4.74 6.00
C SER A 191 15.93 4.66 4.58
N VAL A 192 16.26 5.61 3.69
CA VAL A 192 15.87 5.56 2.27
C VAL A 192 16.74 4.57 1.47
N LEU A 193 18.05 4.52 1.74
CA LEU A 193 18.98 3.62 1.05
C LEU A 193 18.74 2.14 1.35
N GLU A 194 18.20 1.83 2.54
CA GLU A 194 17.93 0.46 3.00
C GLU A 194 16.92 -0.29 2.11
N PRO A 195 15.65 0.15 1.95
CA PRO A 195 14.70 -0.49 1.04
C PRO A 195 15.17 -0.51 -0.41
N ILE A 196 15.90 0.52 -0.86
CA ILE A 196 16.43 0.58 -2.23
C ILE A 196 17.41 -0.57 -2.48
N GLN A 197 18.36 -0.82 -1.56
CA GLN A 197 19.34 -1.90 -1.73
C GLN A 197 18.70 -3.30 -1.65
N ILE A 198 17.74 -3.51 -0.72
CA ILE A 198 17.01 -4.79 -0.62
C ILE A 198 16.13 -5.00 -1.85
N GLY A 199 15.35 -4.00 -2.27
CA GLY A 199 14.46 -4.08 -3.42
C GLY A 199 15.18 -4.31 -4.73
N TYR A 200 16.29 -3.59 -4.95
CA TYR A 200 17.15 -3.83 -6.10
C TYR A 200 17.73 -5.25 -6.09
N GLY A 201 18.12 -5.76 -4.93
CA GLY A 201 18.54 -7.16 -4.77
C GLY A 201 17.48 -8.18 -5.11
N ALA A 202 16.24 -7.95 -4.69
CA ALA A 202 15.13 -8.85 -4.97
C ALA A 202 14.82 -8.92 -6.48
N VAL A 203 14.91 -7.77 -7.16
CA VAL A 203 14.79 -7.64 -8.62
C VAL A 203 15.91 -8.39 -9.34
N ILE A 204 17.18 -8.17 -8.97
CA ILE A 204 18.32 -8.83 -9.63
C ILE A 204 18.30 -10.36 -9.41
N LEU A 205 18.00 -10.84 -8.19
CA LEU A 205 17.83 -12.28 -7.93
C LEU A 205 16.71 -12.89 -8.79
N SER A 206 15.60 -12.17 -8.97
CA SER A 206 14.50 -12.61 -9.83
C SER A 206 14.91 -12.71 -11.30
N PHE A 207 15.63 -11.70 -11.83
CA PHE A 207 16.14 -11.73 -13.20
C PHE A 207 17.18 -12.83 -13.42
N LEU A 208 18.09 -13.06 -12.48
CA LEU A 208 19.05 -14.16 -12.54
C LEU A 208 18.35 -15.53 -12.55
N GLY A 209 17.27 -15.70 -11.77
CA GLY A 209 16.38 -16.85 -11.89
C GLY A 209 15.79 -17.00 -13.30
N ALA A 210 15.28 -15.91 -13.89
CA ALA A 210 14.67 -15.91 -15.21
C ALA A 210 15.65 -16.28 -16.36
N ILE A 211 16.97 -16.08 -16.19
CA ILE A 211 17.98 -16.56 -17.17
C ILE A 211 17.87 -18.06 -17.38
N HIS A 212 17.54 -18.85 -16.35
CA HIS A 212 17.36 -20.29 -16.48
C HIS A 212 16.16 -20.67 -17.36
N TRP A 213 15.11 -19.86 -17.40
CA TRP A 213 14.00 -20.04 -18.34
C TRP A 213 14.44 -19.68 -19.78
N GLY A 214 15.13 -18.56 -19.96
CA GLY A 214 15.64 -18.14 -21.27
C GLY A 214 16.57 -19.18 -21.92
N LEU A 215 17.49 -19.74 -21.13
CA LEU A 215 18.39 -20.80 -21.61
C LEU A 215 17.65 -22.13 -21.90
N GLU A 216 16.56 -22.45 -21.19
CA GLU A 216 15.76 -23.64 -21.47
C GLU A 216 14.87 -23.48 -22.70
N TYR A 217 14.27 -22.29 -22.90
CA TYR A 217 13.54 -21.97 -24.13
C TYR A 217 14.46 -21.97 -25.36
N ALA A 218 15.73 -21.57 -25.20
CA ALA A 218 16.77 -21.70 -26.22
C ALA A 218 17.31 -23.15 -26.37
N GLN A 219 16.85 -24.10 -25.55
CA GLN A 219 17.32 -25.50 -25.50
C GLN A 219 18.85 -25.62 -25.32
N TYR A 220 19.47 -24.65 -24.64
CA TYR A 220 20.91 -24.57 -24.49
C TYR A 220 21.44 -25.66 -23.55
N GLY A 221 22.38 -26.46 -24.07
CA GLY A 221 22.87 -27.70 -23.44
C GLY A 221 22.02 -28.94 -23.74
N GLY A 222 21.00 -28.83 -24.59
CA GLY A 222 20.05 -29.91 -24.87
C GLY A 222 18.88 -29.93 -23.88
N HIS A 223 17.84 -30.71 -24.21
CA HIS A 223 16.62 -30.77 -23.42
C HIS A 223 16.79 -31.64 -22.17
N GLN A 224 16.58 -31.06 -20.98
CA GLN A 224 16.51 -31.83 -19.74
C GLN A 224 15.10 -32.41 -19.55
N PRO A 225 14.94 -33.71 -19.24
CA PRO A 225 13.63 -34.26 -18.91
C PRO A 225 13.12 -33.71 -17.55
N GLY A 226 12.10 -32.86 -17.61
CA GLY A 226 11.32 -32.39 -16.46
C GLY A 226 11.63 -30.96 -15.99
N TYR A 227 10.84 -30.47 -15.02
CA TYR A 227 10.81 -29.05 -14.63
C TYR A 227 11.98 -28.54 -13.77
N ARG A 228 13.07 -29.31 -13.62
CA ARG A 228 14.16 -29.00 -12.67
C ARG A 228 14.83 -27.65 -12.90
N ARG A 229 14.99 -27.24 -14.16
CA ARG A 229 15.60 -25.96 -14.52
C ARG A 229 14.63 -24.78 -14.39
N PHE A 230 13.37 -24.98 -14.75
CA PHE A 230 12.30 -24.00 -14.51
C PHE A 230 12.12 -23.71 -13.02
N ALA A 231 12.25 -24.73 -12.17
CA ALA A 231 12.18 -24.59 -10.72
C ALA A 231 13.26 -23.66 -10.13
N ILE A 232 14.46 -23.59 -10.71
CA ILE A 232 15.49 -22.61 -10.30
C ILE A 232 14.97 -21.18 -10.54
N GLY A 233 14.36 -20.93 -11.70
CA GLY A 233 13.79 -19.63 -12.03
C GLY A 233 12.58 -19.22 -11.17
N CYS A 234 11.85 -20.19 -10.60
CA CYS A 234 10.81 -19.91 -9.61
C CYS A 234 11.37 -19.74 -8.18
N ALA A 235 12.40 -20.50 -7.82
CA ALA A 235 12.97 -20.51 -6.47
C ALA A 235 13.63 -19.17 -6.12
N MET A 236 14.30 -18.52 -7.08
CA MET A 236 14.99 -17.26 -6.80
C MET A 236 14.04 -16.11 -6.44
N PRO A 237 12.96 -15.81 -7.20
CA PRO A 237 11.92 -14.89 -6.75
C PRO A 237 11.29 -15.30 -5.41
N ALA A 238 11.00 -16.60 -5.20
CA ALA A 238 10.37 -17.10 -3.98
C ALA A 238 11.23 -16.92 -2.71
N ILE A 239 12.57 -16.91 -2.85
CA ILE A 239 13.50 -16.56 -1.76
C ILE A 239 13.69 -15.05 -1.65
N ALA A 240 13.75 -14.36 -2.80
CA ALA A 240 14.12 -12.96 -2.90
C ALA A 240 13.04 -12.00 -2.39
N TRP A 241 11.79 -12.15 -2.83
CA TRP A 241 10.71 -11.22 -2.46
C TRP A 241 10.40 -11.19 -0.95
N PRO A 242 10.38 -12.32 -0.21
CA PRO A 242 10.24 -12.29 1.25
C PRO A 242 11.30 -11.47 1.99
N THR A 243 12.50 -11.24 1.41
CA THR A 243 13.52 -10.40 2.06
C THR A 243 13.11 -8.93 2.18
N MET A 244 12.14 -8.46 1.38
CA MET A 244 11.53 -7.13 1.52
C MET A 244 10.76 -6.96 2.83
N LEU A 245 10.29 -8.06 3.43
CA LEU A 245 9.54 -8.08 4.68
C LEU A 245 10.43 -8.37 5.90
N MET A 246 11.73 -8.59 5.68
CA MET A 246 12.70 -8.84 6.74
C MET A 246 13.38 -7.53 7.17
N PRO A 247 13.81 -7.40 8.45
CA PRO A 247 14.73 -6.35 8.85
C PRO A 247 16.02 -6.36 8.02
N LEU A 248 16.71 -5.22 7.90
CA LEU A 248 17.87 -5.07 6.99
C LEU A 248 18.92 -6.19 7.14
N GLU A 249 19.36 -6.46 8.38
CA GLU A 249 20.42 -7.43 8.64
C GLU A 249 20.07 -8.84 8.10
N PRO A 250 18.97 -9.50 8.51
CA PRO A 250 18.57 -10.79 7.94
C PRO A 250 18.17 -10.71 6.46
N ALA A 251 17.63 -9.58 5.97
CA ALA A 251 17.32 -9.40 4.55
C ALA A 251 18.58 -9.50 3.69
N LEU A 252 19.60 -8.69 4.01
CA LEU A 252 20.89 -8.66 3.32
C LEU A 252 21.66 -9.98 3.45
N ILE A 253 21.64 -10.62 4.62
CA ILE A 253 22.25 -11.94 4.82
C ILE A 253 21.55 -13.01 3.97
N THR A 254 20.22 -13.03 3.95
CA THR A 254 19.43 -13.96 3.11
C THR A 254 19.71 -13.73 1.63
N GLN A 255 19.76 -12.48 1.17
CA GLN A 255 20.12 -12.14 -0.21
C GLN A 255 21.55 -12.58 -0.54
N PHE A 256 22.53 -12.32 0.32
CA PHE A 256 23.92 -12.76 0.13
C PHE A 256 24.03 -14.28 -0.02
N ILE A 257 23.32 -15.04 0.83
CA ILE A 257 23.22 -16.51 0.74
C ILE A 257 22.55 -16.91 -0.58
N ALA A 258 21.48 -16.24 -0.99
CA ALA A 258 20.76 -16.52 -2.24
C ALA A 258 21.62 -16.25 -3.50
N PHE A 259 22.33 -15.11 -3.54
CA PHE A 259 23.26 -14.77 -4.63
C PHE A 259 24.39 -15.79 -4.75
N THR A 260 24.96 -16.19 -3.61
CA THR A 260 26.06 -17.16 -3.52
C THR A 260 25.60 -18.57 -3.88
N GLY A 261 24.45 -19.01 -3.35
CA GLY A 261 23.83 -20.29 -3.67
C GLY A 261 23.47 -20.41 -5.15
N LEU A 262 22.89 -19.36 -5.74
CA LEU A 262 22.62 -19.31 -7.17
C LEU A 262 23.91 -19.37 -8.01
N TYR A 263 24.97 -18.68 -7.59
CA TYR A 263 26.28 -18.81 -8.27
C TYR A 263 26.80 -20.25 -8.26
N PHE A 264 26.67 -20.99 -7.15
CA PHE A 264 27.05 -22.41 -7.13
C PHE A 264 26.17 -23.27 -8.06
N VAL A 265 24.87 -22.97 -8.15
CA VAL A 265 23.96 -23.61 -9.12
C VAL A 265 24.39 -23.28 -10.56
N ASP A 266 24.64 -22.01 -10.88
CA ASP A 266 25.13 -21.54 -12.19
C ASP A 266 26.43 -22.23 -12.59
N SER A 267 27.39 -22.34 -11.67
CA SER A 267 28.67 -23.02 -11.87
C SER A 267 28.49 -24.52 -12.17
N GLN A 268 27.61 -25.21 -11.44
CA GLN A 268 27.27 -26.60 -11.75
C GLN A 268 26.59 -26.77 -13.12
N GLN A 269 25.74 -25.83 -13.53
CA GLN A 269 25.11 -25.88 -14.87
C GLN A 269 26.14 -25.61 -15.98
N GLY A 270 27.12 -24.71 -15.75
CA GLY A 270 28.23 -24.47 -16.67
C GLY A 270 29.12 -25.69 -16.88
N VAL A 271 29.56 -26.34 -15.79
CA VAL A 271 30.35 -27.59 -15.86
C VAL A 271 29.60 -28.72 -16.57
N ARG A 272 28.28 -28.76 -16.44
CA ARG A 272 27.41 -29.74 -17.14
C ARG A 272 27.07 -29.36 -18.59
N GLY A 273 27.58 -28.23 -19.10
CA GLY A 273 27.32 -27.76 -20.47
C GLY A 273 25.93 -27.13 -20.70
N PHE A 274 25.15 -26.90 -19.64
CA PHE A 274 23.82 -26.27 -19.73
C PHE A 274 23.87 -24.73 -19.70
N ALA A 275 24.96 -24.12 -19.25
CA ALA A 275 25.21 -22.69 -19.39
C ALA A 275 26.46 -22.44 -20.25
N PRO A 276 26.60 -21.26 -20.89
CA PRO A 276 27.82 -20.92 -21.62
C PRO A 276 29.08 -21.00 -20.74
N SER A 277 30.21 -21.43 -21.29
CA SER A 277 31.48 -21.61 -20.55
C SER A 277 31.94 -20.34 -19.81
N TRP A 278 31.75 -19.17 -20.42
CA TRP A 278 32.10 -17.88 -19.83
C TRP A 278 31.14 -17.41 -18.73
N TYR A 279 29.92 -17.98 -18.66
CA TYR A 279 28.87 -17.48 -17.78
C TYR A 279 29.18 -17.67 -16.29
N PRO A 280 29.64 -18.85 -15.80
CA PRO A 280 30.09 -19.00 -14.41
C PRO A 280 31.21 -18.03 -14.01
N THR A 281 32.23 -17.86 -14.85
CA THR A 281 33.38 -16.97 -14.57
C THR A 281 32.93 -15.51 -14.45
N TYR A 282 32.04 -15.06 -15.35
CA TYR A 282 31.47 -13.71 -15.28
C TYR A 282 30.52 -13.54 -14.09
N ARG A 283 29.69 -14.55 -13.82
CA ARG A 283 28.75 -14.61 -12.68
C ARG A 283 29.49 -14.57 -11.34
N PHE A 284 30.66 -15.18 -11.22
CA PHE A 284 31.54 -15.07 -10.05
C PHE A 284 31.92 -13.61 -9.79
N VAL A 285 32.47 -12.91 -10.80
CA VAL A 285 32.92 -11.52 -10.67
C VAL A 285 31.76 -10.59 -10.26
N LEU A 286 30.60 -10.71 -10.90
CA LEU A 286 29.42 -9.91 -10.51
C LEU A 286 28.92 -10.24 -9.10
N THR A 287 28.88 -11.52 -8.73
CA THR A 287 28.45 -11.95 -7.38
C THR A 287 29.43 -11.48 -6.31
N PHE A 288 30.72 -11.45 -6.61
CA PHE A 288 31.77 -10.95 -5.72
C PHE A 288 31.64 -9.45 -5.46
N ILE A 289 31.37 -8.64 -6.51
CA ILE A 289 31.11 -7.20 -6.37
C ILE A 289 29.86 -6.94 -5.51
N VAL A 290 28.75 -7.64 -5.79
CA VAL A 290 27.52 -7.53 -4.99
C VAL A 290 27.75 -8.01 -3.55
N GLY A 291 28.50 -9.10 -3.37
CA GLY A 291 28.85 -9.65 -2.07
C GLY A 291 29.64 -8.69 -1.20
N ILE A 292 30.71 -8.08 -1.75
CA ILE A 292 31.47 -7.03 -1.07
C ILE A 292 30.57 -5.84 -0.75
N SER A 293 29.69 -5.43 -1.66
CA SER A 293 28.75 -4.32 -1.45
C SER A 293 27.79 -4.60 -0.29
N ILE A 294 27.24 -5.82 -0.20
CA ILE A 294 26.38 -6.23 0.90
C ILE A 294 27.15 -6.25 2.24
N VAL A 295 28.35 -6.82 2.27
CA VAL A 295 29.21 -6.86 3.46
C VAL A 295 29.59 -5.45 3.92
N ALA A 296 29.93 -4.55 3.00
CA ALA A 296 30.18 -3.14 3.27
C ALA A 296 28.97 -2.44 3.89
N SER A 297 27.76 -2.66 3.38
CA SER A 297 26.53 -2.11 3.96
C SER A 297 26.26 -2.63 5.38
N LEU A 298 26.48 -3.93 5.63
CA LEU A 298 26.35 -4.54 6.95
C LEU A 298 27.37 -3.98 7.95
N ILE A 299 28.64 -3.81 7.54
CA ILE A 299 29.69 -3.20 8.37
C ILE A 299 29.35 -1.74 8.69
N GLY A 300 28.97 -0.95 7.67
CA GLY A 300 28.57 0.44 7.87
C GLY A 300 27.41 0.57 8.87
N ARG A 301 26.41 -0.31 8.77
CA ARG A 301 25.28 -0.33 9.70
C ARG A 301 25.66 -0.77 11.11
N GLY A 302 26.49 -1.80 11.25
CA GLY A 302 26.98 -2.27 12.55
C GLY A 302 27.86 -1.26 13.30
N GLN A 303 28.36 -0.22 12.62
CA GLN A 303 29.16 0.84 13.24
C GLN A 303 28.35 2.00 13.81
N VAL A 304 27.08 2.20 13.43
CA VAL A 304 26.32 3.42 13.81
C VAL A 304 26.02 3.45 15.32
N GLN A 305 26.68 4.33 16.06
CA GLN A 305 26.36 4.55 17.48
C GLN A 305 25.11 5.42 17.64
N PHE A 306 24.04 4.84 18.19
CA PHE A 306 22.84 5.59 18.61
C PHE A 306 23.12 6.41 19.88
N VAL A 307 23.68 7.61 19.70
CA VAL A 307 23.75 8.64 20.75
C VAL A 307 22.32 9.09 21.10
N GLY A 308 21.70 8.43 22.08
CA GLY A 308 20.32 8.73 22.48
C GLY A 308 19.53 7.65 23.23
N SER A 309 20.06 6.43 23.42
CA SER A 309 19.39 5.46 24.31
C SER A 309 20.38 4.63 25.13
N GLY A 310 20.21 4.64 26.46
CA GLY A 310 21.06 3.89 27.38
C GLY A 310 20.78 2.39 27.35
N LYS A 311 21.31 1.69 26.34
CA LYS A 311 21.41 0.23 26.29
C LYS A 311 22.80 -0.15 25.78
N PRO A 312 23.60 -0.93 26.53
CA PRO A 312 24.96 -1.28 26.12
C PRO A 312 24.95 -2.12 24.83
N THR A 313 26.00 -1.94 24.05
CA THR A 313 26.18 -2.55 22.73
C THR A 313 26.24 -4.07 22.85
N ARG A 314 25.81 -4.82 21.83
CA ARG A 314 25.75 -6.31 21.89
C ARG A 314 27.10 -6.97 22.23
N ALA A 315 28.22 -6.31 21.90
CA ALA A 315 29.58 -6.74 22.27
C ALA A 315 29.91 -6.47 23.75
N GLU A 316 29.53 -5.32 24.30
CA GLU A 316 29.63 -5.00 25.73
C GLU A 316 28.74 -5.95 26.54
N LYS A 317 27.52 -6.19 26.06
CA LYS A 317 26.58 -7.15 26.65
C LYS A 317 27.10 -8.59 26.60
N LEU A 318 27.87 -8.98 25.57
CA LEU A 318 28.55 -10.28 25.53
C LEU A 318 29.69 -10.37 26.56
N ARG A 319 30.38 -9.25 26.81
CA ARG A 319 31.47 -9.15 27.78
C ARG A 319 30.94 -9.17 29.22
N GLU A 320 29.86 -8.44 29.50
CA GLU A 320 29.09 -8.54 30.75
C GLU A 320 28.52 -9.96 30.97
N LEU A 321 27.93 -10.58 29.94
CA LEU A 321 27.41 -11.95 30.03
C LEU A 321 28.51 -12.99 30.28
N SER A 322 29.70 -12.79 29.71
CA SER A 322 30.90 -13.58 29.98
C SER A 322 31.34 -13.46 31.44
N GLU A 323 31.33 -12.24 31.98
CA GLU A 323 31.75 -11.95 33.36
C GLU A 323 30.69 -12.37 34.42
N MET A 324 29.40 -12.38 34.08
CA MET A 324 28.31 -12.87 34.96
C MET A 324 28.14 -14.40 34.97
N GLN A 325 28.61 -15.10 33.94
CA GLN A 325 28.41 -16.56 33.79
C GLN A 325 29.03 -17.48 34.87
N PRO A 326 30.13 -17.14 35.58
CA PRO A 326 30.62 -17.92 36.70
C PRO A 326 29.91 -17.57 38.02
N GLU A 327 29.47 -16.32 38.22
CA GLU A 327 28.77 -15.92 39.46
C GLU A 327 27.34 -16.46 39.51
N ALA A 328 26.60 -16.38 38.40
CA ALA A 328 25.27 -16.97 38.29
C ALA A 328 25.29 -18.49 38.52
N ARG A 329 26.34 -19.20 38.08
CA ARG A 329 26.50 -20.64 38.35
C ARG A 329 26.75 -20.95 39.81
N ARG A 330 27.54 -20.15 40.53
CA ARG A 330 27.72 -20.30 41.98
C ARG A 330 26.40 -20.10 42.73
N GLN A 331 25.63 -19.08 42.36
CA GLN A 331 24.31 -18.83 42.95
C GLN A 331 23.30 -19.96 42.62
N GLU A 332 23.31 -20.51 41.40
CA GLU A 332 22.48 -21.68 41.06
C GLU A 332 22.90 -22.96 41.82
N GLU A 333 24.19 -23.17 42.07
CA GLU A 333 24.69 -24.29 42.88
C GLU A 333 24.33 -24.13 44.36
N GLU A 334 24.44 -22.93 44.92
CA GLU A 334 23.96 -22.61 46.27
C GLU A 334 22.45 -22.83 46.40
N VAL A 335 21.64 -22.29 45.48
CA VAL A 335 20.18 -22.48 45.47
C VAL A 335 19.80 -23.96 45.26
N LYS A 336 20.51 -24.72 44.43
CA LYS A 336 20.32 -26.18 44.31
C LYS A 336 20.69 -26.92 45.59
N SER A 337 21.74 -26.52 46.30
CA SER A 337 22.12 -27.17 47.56
C SER A 337 21.09 -26.91 48.67
N GLN A 338 20.61 -25.66 48.80
CA GLN A 338 19.54 -25.30 49.72
C GLN A 338 18.22 -26.01 49.39
N ARG A 339 17.85 -26.08 48.11
CA ARG A 339 16.64 -26.79 47.67
C ARG A 339 16.72 -28.30 47.96
N LYS A 340 17.87 -28.95 47.70
CA LYS A 340 18.07 -30.36 48.08
C LYS A 340 18.01 -30.59 49.58
N ALA A 341 18.51 -29.64 50.39
CA ALA A 341 18.41 -29.71 51.84
C ALA A 341 16.97 -29.58 52.33
N ALA A 342 16.16 -28.71 51.69
CA ALA A 342 14.73 -28.60 51.96
C ALA A 342 13.96 -29.86 51.55
N GLU A 343 14.16 -30.36 50.32
CA GLU A 343 13.53 -31.60 49.83
C GLU A 343 13.90 -32.82 50.71
N ALA A 344 15.12 -32.89 51.23
CA ALA A 344 15.55 -33.94 52.17
C ALA A 344 14.93 -33.79 53.58
N ALA A 345 14.72 -32.55 54.05
CA ALA A 345 14.04 -32.31 55.33
C ALA A 345 12.55 -32.64 55.25
N GLU A 346 11.91 -32.33 54.12
CA GLU A 346 10.49 -32.63 53.87
C GLU A 346 10.25 -34.14 53.73
N ALA A 347 11.13 -34.86 53.03
CA ALA A 347 11.09 -36.34 52.96
C ALA A 347 11.26 -37.00 54.34
N ALA A 348 12.16 -36.48 55.20
CA ALA A 348 12.34 -36.97 56.57
C ALA A 348 11.15 -36.64 57.49
N GLU A 349 10.29 -35.68 57.13
CA GLU A 349 9.03 -35.38 57.81
C GLU A 349 7.87 -36.25 57.30
N GLU A 350 7.87 -36.63 56.01
CA GLU A 350 6.93 -37.62 55.47
C GLU A 350 7.17 -39.04 56.00
N GLU A 351 8.42 -39.51 56.14
CA GLU A 351 8.70 -40.82 56.75
C GLU A 351 8.13 -40.90 58.18
N LYS A 352 8.32 -39.84 59.00
CA LYS A 352 7.74 -39.74 60.35
C LYS A 352 6.20 -39.66 60.37
N LYS A 353 5.57 -39.17 59.30
CA LYS A 353 4.10 -39.19 59.15
C LYS A 353 3.58 -40.56 58.70
N ASN A 354 4.37 -41.32 57.95
CA ASN A 354 3.97 -42.66 57.49
C ASN A 354 4.13 -43.72 58.58
N GLU A 355 5.16 -43.66 59.45
CA GLU A 355 5.25 -44.55 60.62
C GLU A 355 4.01 -44.43 61.53
N ASN A 356 3.50 -43.21 61.72
CA ASN A 356 2.30 -42.91 62.53
C ASN A 356 0.94 -43.26 61.85
N LYS A 357 0.92 -43.76 60.61
CA LYS A 357 -0.31 -44.10 59.87
C LYS A 357 -0.56 -45.59 59.68
N THR A 358 0.21 -46.44 60.36
CA THR A 358 0.03 -47.91 60.33
C THR A 358 -0.93 -48.42 61.41
N GLU A 359 -1.78 -47.54 61.97
CA GLU A 359 -2.92 -47.93 62.80
C GLU A 359 -4.25 -47.43 62.22
N ASP A 360 -5.21 -48.36 62.26
CA ASP A 360 -6.64 -48.28 61.91
C ASP A 360 -7.08 -48.46 60.44
N LYS A 361 -8.30 -49.00 60.29
CA LYS A 361 -8.77 -49.84 59.17
C LYS A 361 -10.01 -49.27 58.47
N GLY A 362 -10.35 -49.85 57.32
CA GLY A 362 -11.76 -50.04 56.93
C GLY A 362 -12.11 -49.81 55.46
N ASP A 363 -12.38 -50.91 54.74
CA ASP A 363 -13.43 -51.13 53.72
C ASP A 363 -13.83 -50.03 52.69
N GLN A 364 -14.18 -50.29 51.42
CA GLN A 364 -13.98 -51.35 50.42
C GLN A 364 -14.73 -50.88 49.12
N VAL A 365 -14.09 -51.08 47.94
CA VAL A 365 -14.60 -51.30 46.53
C VAL A 365 -16.07 -50.93 46.16
N LEU A 366 -16.44 -50.23 45.06
CA LEU A 366 -16.17 -50.38 43.59
C LEU A 366 -16.17 -49.00 42.84
N VAL A 367 -15.39 -48.73 41.78
CA VAL A 367 -15.52 -49.08 40.31
C VAL A 367 -16.79 -48.52 39.63
N THR A 368 -16.80 -47.77 38.51
CA THR A 368 -15.82 -47.11 37.61
C THR A 368 -16.57 -46.08 36.72
N GLY A 369 -15.95 -44.99 36.27
CA GLY A 369 -16.57 -44.08 35.28
C GLY A 369 -15.65 -42.94 34.82
N ARG A 370 -15.16 -43.01 33.58
CA ARG A 370 -14.09 -42.16 33.02
C ARG A 370 -14.61 -40.84 32.43
N TRP A 371 -13.73 -39.82 32.42
CA TRP A 371 -13.80 -38.53 31.72
C TRP A 371 -14.50 -37.36 32.43
N TRP A 372 -13.66 -36.48 33.00
CA TRP A 372 -13.92 -35.05 33.14
C TRP A 372 -12.81 -34.28 32.42
N LEU A 373 -13.18 -33.29 31.63
CA LEU A 373 -12.26 -32.43 30.89
C LEU A 373 -12.74 -30.97 31.01
N LEU A 374 -12.65 -30.41 32.22
CA LEU A 374 -12.63 -28.96 32.45
C LEU A 374 -12.16 -28.63 33.87
N ALA A 375 -11.45 -27.51 34.01
CA ALA A 375 -11.04 -26.85 35.26
C ALA A 375 -10.18 -27.65 36.26
N ILE A 376 -8.91 -27.23 36.38
CA ILE A 376 -8.51 -26.31 37.46
C ILE A 376 -7.54 -25.29 36.84
N CYS A 377 -7.71 -24.01 37.21
CA CYS A 377 -6.83 -22.90 36.85
C CYS A 377 -5.84 -22.60 37.99
N LEU A 378 -4.82 -21.78 37.71
CA LEU A 378 -3.83 -21.23 38.67
C LEU A 378 -2.81 -22.29 39.15
N GLU A 379 -1.54 -22.01 39.46
CA GLU A 379 -0.68 -20.80 39.42
C GLU A 379 0.78 -21.35 39.39
N LEU A 380 1.74 -20.81 38.64
CA LEU A 380 2.67 -19.75 39.10
C LEU A 380 3.63 -19.29 37.95
N LYS A 381 4.05 -18.03 38.07
CA LYS A 381 4.96 -17.20 37.22
C LYS A 381 6.47 -17.41 37.61
N PRO A 382 7.50 -16.61 37.17
CA PRO A 382 7.66 -15.63 36.07
C PRO A 382 9.06 -15.65 35.33
N ARG A 383 9.31 -14.59 34.52
CA ARG A 383 10.59 -13.96 34.04
C ARG A 383 11.01 -14.25 32.58
N THR A 384 10.80 -13.36 31.59
CA THR A 384 11.32 -11.97 31.30
C THR A 384 12.81 -11.93 30.93
N ASN A 385 13.33 -11.16 29.95
CA ASN A 385 12.80 -10.20 28.95
C ASN A 385 13.92 -9.98 27.88
N SER A 386 13.65 -9.68 26.60
CA SER A 386 13.74 -8.34 25.95
C SER A 386 14.41 -8.44 24.55
N PHE A 387 14.20 -7.59 23.53
CA PHE A 387 13.32 -6.43 23.27
C PHE A 387 13.08 -6.30 21.75
N ILE A 388 11.90 -5.86 21.31
CA ILE A 388 11.57 -5.38 19.94
C ILE A 388 11.06 -3.92 20.04
N PRO A 389 11.28 -3.02 19.06
CA PRO A 389 10.84 -1.63 19.13
C PRO A 389 9.31 -1.46 19.08
N ALA A 390 8.78 -0.50 19.84
CA ALA A 390 7.35 -0.36 20.14
C ALA A 390 6.45 0.11 18.97
N ALA A 391 6.99 0.40 17.79
CA ALA A 391 6.20 0.89 16.64
C ALA A 391 5.44 -0.22 15.89
N TYR A 392 5.88 -1.49 15.99
CA TYR A 392 5.32 -2.61 15.20
C TYR A 392 4.22 -3.42 15.92
N LEU A 393 4.00 -3.19 17.22
CA LEU A 393 3.00 -3.92 17.99
C LEU A 393 1.58 -3.35 17.81
N SER A 394 1.45 -2.05 17.52
CA SER A 394 0.14 -1.41 17.31
C SER A 394 -0.62 -1.92 16.08
N SER A 395 0.08 -2.40 15.03
CA SER A 395 -0.55 -2.93 13.82
C SER A 395 -0.94 -4.40 13.96
N LEU A 396 -0.13 -5.19 14.70
CA LEU A 396 -0.42 -6.60 14.92
C LEU A 396 -1.57 -6.81 15.93
N ASP A 397 -1.69 -5.97 16.96
CA ASP A 397 -2.74 -6.11 17.97
C ASP A 397 -4.14 -5.75 17.45
N LEU A 398 -4.27 -4.93 16.41
CA LEU A 398 -5.55 -4.66 15.73
C LEU A 398 -5.93 -5.76 14.73
N VAL A 399 -4.96 -6.29 13.97
CA VAL A 399 -5.21 -7.33 12.96
C VAL A 399 -5.37 -8.73 13.58
N THR A 400 -4.69 -9.04 14.68
CA THR A 400 -4.88 -10.33 15.37
C THR A 400 -6.09 -10.34 16.31
N ALA A 401 -6.53 -9.18 16.82
CA ALA A 401 -7.81 -9.06 17.51
C ALA A 401 -9.03 -9.27 16.60
N SER A 402 -8.90 -9.11 15.26
CA SER A 402 -10.03 -9.27 14.34
C SER A 402 -10.53 -10.72 14.19
N ASN A 403 -9.83 -11.71 14.77
CA ASN A 403 -10.32 -13.09 14.86
C ASN A 403 -11.12 -13.37 16.16
N THR A 404 -11.29 -12.39 17.04
CA THR A 404 -12.08 -12.53 18.29
C THR A 404 -12.99 -11.34 18.60
N MET A 405 -12.69 -10.12 18.12
CA MET A 405 -13.53 -8.94 18.29
C MET A 405 -14.41 -8.71 17.06
N SER A 406 -15.69 -8.43 17.31
CA SER A 406 -16.65 -7.97 16.30
C SER A 406 -16.34 -6.56 15.81
N PHE A 407 -16.91 -6.22 14.65
CA PHE A 407 -16.85 -4.87 14.06
C PHE A 407 -17.24 -3.77 15.07
N ASP A 408 -18.29 -4.02 15.85
CA ASP A 408 -18.81 -3.08 16.85
C ASP A 408 -17.85 -2.88 18.02
N GLU A 409 -17.21 -3.95 18.52
CA GLU A 409 -16.26 -3.88 19.63
C GLU A 409 -14.98 -3.13 19.23
N VAL A 410 -14.46 -3.32 18.00
CA VAL A 410 -13.29 -2.59 17.50
C VAL A 410 -13.57 -1.09 17.44
N LEU A 411 -14.75 -0.71 16.93
CA LEU A 411 -15.17 0.68 16.82
C LEU A 411 -15.40 1.34 18.18
N GLU A 412 -16.10 0.67 19.10
CA GLU A 412 -16.34 1.21 20.44
C GLU A 412 -15.04 1.33 21.23
N LYS A 413 -14.13 0.36 21.11
CA LYS A 413 -12.79 0.44 21.68
C LYS A 413 -12.01 1.65 21.15
N ALA A 414 -12.03 1.91 19.84
CA ALA A 414 -11.34 3.05 19.23
C ALA A 414 -11.88 4.42 19.70
N ALA A 415 -13.13 4.51 20.14
CA ALA A 415 -13.67 5.70 20.81
C ALA A 415 -13.31 5.75 22.31
N GLN A 416 -13.27 4.59 22.99
CA GLN A 416 -12.94 4.49 24.42
C GLN A 416 -11.46 4.73 24.72
N ASP A 417 -10.55 4.28 23.85
CA ASP A 417 -9.09 4.40 24.01
C ASP A 417 -8.51 5.73 23.50
N GLY A 418 -9.36 6.61 22.96
CA GLY A 418 -8.96 7.91 22.41
C GLY A 418 -8.30 7.83 21.02
N THR A 419 -8.45 6.72 20.30
CA THR A 419 -8.02 6.65 18.89
C THR A 419 -8.80 7.64 18.02
N ILE A 420 -10.11 7.80 18.24
CA ILE A 420 -10.98 8.82 17.62
C ILE A 420 -11.87 9.48 18.68
N PRO A 421 -12.36 10.72 18.48
CA PRO A 421 -13.29 11.34 19.44
C PRO A 421 -14.65 10.63 19.39
N GLY A 422 -15.04 10.21 18.19
CA GLY A 422 -16.29 9.57 17.82
C GLY A 422 -16.38 9.46 16.30
N ALA A 423 -17.39 8.73 15.81
CA ALA A 423 -17.66 8.63 14.38
C ALA A 423 -19.16 8.43 14.11
N VAL A 424 -19.61 8.92 12.96
CA VAL A 424 -20.91 8.61 12.34
C VAL A 424 -20.64 7.80 11.08
N MET A 425 -21.33 6.68 10.94
CA MET A 425 -21.22 5.74 9.81
C MET A 425 -22.61 5.47 9.25
N LEU A 426 -22.79 5.72 7.95
CA LEU A 426 -24.09 5.55 7.26
C LEU A 426 -23.86 4.83 5.93
N ALA A 427 -24.60 3.76 5.64
CA ALA A 427 -24.57 3.11 4.33
C ALA A 427 -25.95 2.62 3.91
N THR A 428 -26.21 2.59 2.60
CA THR A 428 -27.46 2.07 2.06
C THR A 428 -27.27 1.52 0.65
N ASN A 429 -28.12 0.57 0.27
CA ASN A 429 -28.09 -0.05 -1.05
C ASN A 429 -29.24 0.44 -1.94
N THR A 430 -29.17 0.08 -3.21
CA THR A 430 -30.18 0.41 -4.24
C THR A 430 -31.54 -0.27 -4.05
N SER A 431 -31.70 -1.31 -3.20
CA SER A 431 -33.02 -1.87 -2.89
C SER A 431 -33.72 -1.16 -1.73
N GLY A 432 -32.98 -0.40 -0.91
CA GLY A 432 -33.47 0.21 0.33
C GLY A 432 -33.67 -0.78 1.49
N GLU A 433 -33.42 -2.08 1.26
CA GLU A 433 -33.50 -3.12 2.30
C GLU A 433 -32.29 -3.09 3.23
N PHE A 434 -31.14 -2.62 2.74
CA PHE A 434 -29.96 -2.34 3.56
C PHE A 434 -29.89 -0.85 3.89
N ASN A 435 -29.95 -0.53 5.18
CA ASN A 435 -29.78 0.81 5.74
C ASN A 435 -29.04 0.69 7.07
N PHE A 436 -27.71 0.86 7.02
CA PHE A 436 -26.83 0.80 8.17
C PHE A 436 -26.62 2.21 8.73
N GLN A 437 -26.80 2.36 10.05
CA GLN A 437 -26.52 3.61 10.75
C GLN A 437 -25.89 3.28 12.12
N LYS A 438 -24.69 3.81 12.38
CA LYS A 438 -24.03 3.72 13.69
C LYS A 438 -23.37 5.05 14.06
N VAL A 439 -23.49 5.40 15.34
CA VAL A 439 -22.82 6.57 15.95
C VAL A 439 -22.11 6.11 17.22
N ILE A 440 -20.87 6.57 17.40
CA ILE A 440 -20.02 6.24 18.55
C ILE A 440 -19.31 7.49 19.08
N GLY A 441 -18.94 7.47 20.36
CA GLY A 441 -18.09 8.48 20.98
C GLY A 441 -18.75 9.84 21.22
N LYS A 442 -17.91 10.86 21.35
CA LYS A 442 -18.24 12.24 21.72
C LYS A 442 -18.14 13.19 20.53
N ARG A 443 -18.87 14.30 20.59
CA ARG A 443 -18.76 15.40 19.59
C ARG A 443 -17.56 16.31 19.82
N SER A 444 -16.93 16.22 20.99
CA SER A 444 -15.86 17.12 21.43
C SER A 444 -14.99 16.46 22.49
N LEU A 445 -13.68 16.76 22.44
CA LEU A 445 -12.69 16.40 23.46
C LEU A 445 -12.34 17.57 24.39
N GLN A 446 -13.03 18.72 24.28
CA GLN A 446 -12.76 19.89 25.13
C GLN A 446 -12.97 19.54 26.61
N ALA A 447 -12.14 20.13 27.48
CA ALA A 447 -12.18 19.84 28.91
C ALA A 447 -13.56 20.22 29.51
N GLY A 448 -14.22 19.24 30.14
CA GLY A 448 -15.58 19.40 30.68
C GLY A 448 -16.71 19.10 29.67
N SER A 449 -16.40 18.70 28.44
CA SER A 449 -17.39 18.18 27.49
C SER A 449 -17.58 16.67 27.62
N ASP A 450 -18.80 16.26 27.97
CA ASP A 450 -19.29 14.88 27.90
C ASP A 450 -20.36 14.69 26.81
N ASP A 451 -20.50 15.65 25.89
CA ASP A 451 -21.54 15.64 24.88
C ASP A 451 -21.39 14.46 23.89
N PRO A 452 -22.38 13.57 23.78
CA PRO A 452 -22.32 12.45 22.85
C PRO A 452 -22.44 12.92 21.41
N LEU A 453 -21.77 12.23 20.50
CA LEU A 453 -21.96 12.41 19.06
C LEU A 453 -23.36 11.92 18.66
N ARG A 454 -24.01 12.58 17.70
CA ARG A 454 -25.37 12.26 17.25
C ARG A 454 -25.48 12.32 15.73
N LEU A 455 -26.56 11.74 15.18
CA LEU A 455 -26.87 11.80 13.75
C LEU A 455 -27.16 13.22 13.25
N ASP A 456 -27.64 14.10 14.13
CA ASP A 456 -27.88 15.52 13.87
C ASP A 456 -26.72 16.43 14.29
N SER A 457 -25.58 15.89 14.71
CA SER A 457 -24.36 16.67 14.92
C SER A 457 -23.85 17.21 13.58
N VAL A 458 -23.39 18.47 13.59
CA VAL A 458 -22.94 19.20 12.40
C VAL A 458 -21.42 19.10 12.29
N PHE A 459 -20.94 18.60 11.17
CA PHE A 459 -19.52 18.39 10.88
C PHE A 459 -18.99 19.51 9.98
N THR A 460 -17.71 19.89 10.17
CA THR A 460 -16.96 20.59 9.13
C THR A 460 -16.63 19.55 8.05
N ILE A 461 -17.34 19.58 6.92
CA ILE A 461 -17.21 18.52 5.90
C ILE A 461 -16.07 18.79 4.90
N ALA A 462 -15.48 19.99 4.93
CA ALA A 462 -14.31 20.36 4.16
C ALA A 462 -14.46 19.97 2.67
N SER A 463 -13.50 19.23 2.12
CA SER A 463 -13.47 18.84 0.70
C SER A 463 -14.64 17.97 0.21
N MET A 464 -15.48 17.40 1.08
CA MET A 464 -16.75 16.79 0.68
C MET A 464 -17.72 17.79 0.01
N THR A 465 -17.54 19.09 0.25
CA THR A 465 -18.28 20.17 -0.42
C THR A 465 -18.15 20.09 -1.95
N LYS A 466 -17.02 19.57 -2.47
CA LYS A 466 -16.76 19.46 -3.91
C LYS A 466 -17.80 18.61 -4.66
N LEU A 467 -18.39 17.60 -4.03
CA LEU A 467 -19.48 16.81 -4.63
C LEU A 467 -20.74 17.68 -4.83
N LEU A 468 -21.13 18.44 -3.80
CA LEU A 468 -22.31 19.30 -3.81
C LEU A 468 -22.16 20.42 -4.85
N THR A 469 -20.97 21.03 -4.90
CA THR A 469 -20.58 22.02 -5.91
C THR A 469 -20.61 21.41 -7.30
N SER A 470 -20.06 20.21 -7.50
CA SER A 470 -20.10 19.53 -8.80
C SER A 470 -21.54 19.26 -9.28
N ILE A 471 -22.43 18.82 -8.39
CA ILE A 471 -23.86 18.65 -8.69
C ILE A 471 -24.50 19.99 -9.08
N ALA A 472 -24.27 21.07 -8.33
CA ALA A 472 -24.80 22.40 -8.66
C ALA A 472 -24.29 22.92 -10.02
N LEU A 473 -23.04 22.64 -10.37
CA LEU A 473 -22.45 22.99 -11.66
C LEU A 473 -23.02 22.18 -12.82
N LEU A 474 -23.24 20.87 -12.61
CA LEU A 474 -23.91 20.01 -13.57
C LEU A 474 -25.39 20.41 -13.77
N GLN A 475 -26.08 20.90 -12.74
CA GLN A 475 -27.42 21.50 -12.89
C GLN A 475 -27.41 22.79 -13.73
N LEU A 476 -26.36 23.61 -13.67
CA LEU A 476 -26.21 24.78 -14.55
C LEU A 476 -25.92 24.34 -16.00
N HIS A 477 -25.16 23.26 -16.19
CA HIS A 477 -24.95 22.65 -17.49
C HIS A 477 -26.26 22.12 -18.10
N GLU A 478 -27.07 21.40 -17.34
CA GLU A 478 -28.39 20.90 -17.78
C GLU A 478 -29.38 21.99 -18.18
N ARG A 479 -29.24 23.19 -17.63
CA ARG A 479 -30.05 24.38 -17.96
C ARG A 479 -29.52 25.12 -19.18
N GLY A 480 -28.42 24.66 -19.78
CA GLY A 480 -27.75 25.33 -20.89
C GLY A 480 -27.08 26.65 -20.50
N THR A 481 -26.85 26.90 -19.20
CA THR A 481 -26.24 28.14 -18.72
C THR A 481 -24.73 28.17 -19.01
N VAL A 482 -24.08 27.00 -19.03
CA VAL A 482 -22.64 26.85 -19.27
C VAL A 482 -22.34 25.49 -19.93
N GLY A 483 -21.49 25.48 -20.96
CA GLY A 483 -20.98 24.24 -21.56
C GLY A 483 -19.82 23.64 -20.75
N LEU A 484 -19.73 22.30 -20.69
CA LEU A 484 -18.60 21.62 -20.03
C LEU A 484 -17.23 22.04 -20.61
N ASP A 485 -17.18 22.26 -21.94
CA ASP A 485 -15.97 22.59 -22.69
C ASP A 485 -15.95 24.05 -23.21
N GLN A 486 -16.87 24.89 -22.73
CA GLN A 486 -16.89 26.33 -23.00
C GLN A 486 -15.90 27.05 -22.07
N ASP A 487 -15.27 28.15 -22.52
CA ASP A 487 -14.48 29.01 -21.62
C ASP A 487 -15.41 29.70 -20.61
N VAL A 488 -15.23 29.42 -19.32
CA VAL A 488 -16.02 30.01 -18.24
C VAL A 488 -15.51 31.38 -17.79
N SER A 489 -14.42 31.88 -18.39
CA SER A 489 -13.84 33.19 -18.08
C SER A 489 -14.81 34.35 -18.34
N GLU A 490 -15.81 34.18 -19.22
CA GLU A 490 -16.90 35.15 -19.43
C GLU A 490 -17.87 35.23 -18.25
N HIS A 491 -18.06 34.12 -17.52
CA HIS A 491 -18.92 34.03 -16.34
C HIS A 491 -18.18 34.40 -15.04
N VAL A 492 -16.85 34.19 -15.01
CA VAL A 492 -16.00 34.44 -13.84
C VAL A 492 -14.75 35.24 -14.28
N PRO A 493 -14.86 36.59 -14.37
CA PRO A 493 -13.81 37.44 -14.94
C PRO A 493 -12.44 37.38 -14.23
N VAL A 494 -12.39 37.01 -12.94
CA VAL A 494 -11.13 36.81 -12.24
C VAL A 494 -10.29 35.67 -12.87
N LEU A 495 -10.93 34.60 -13.35
CA LEU A 495 -10.24 33.50 -14.05
C LEU A 495 -9.57 33.96 -15.34
N ALA A 496 -10.15 34.94 -16.04
CA ALA A 496 -9.62 35.49 -17.30
C ALA A 496 -8.23 36.12 -17.14
N ASN A 497 -7.93 36.63 -15.94
CA ASN A 497 -6.70 37.37 -15.64
C ASN A 497 -5.60 36.52 -15.00
N GLN A 498 -5.85 35.22 -14.74
CA GLN A 498 -4.84 34.34 -14.14
C GLN A 498 -3.63 34.16 -15.06
N SER A 499 -2.45 34.37 -14.50
CA SER A 499 -1.16 34.05 -15.14
C SER A 499 -0.68 32.66 -14.73
N ILE A 500 0.30 32.10 -15.45
CA ILE A 500 0.94 30.82 -15.11
C ILE A 500 2.28 31.10 -14.40
N LEU A 501 2.50 30.52 -13.22
CA LEU A 501 3.74 30.60 -12.47
C LEU A 501 4.71 29.49 -12.91
N THR A 502 5.69 29.85 -13.73
CA THR A 502 6.68 28.88 -14.27
C THR A 502 7.87 28.68 -13.33
N GLY A 503 8.19 29.67 -12.49
CA GLY A 503 9.31 29.60 -11.55
C GLY A 503 9.60 30.95 -10.91
N PHE A 504 10.83 31.13 -10.44
CA PHE A 504 11.32 32.37 -9.83
C PHE A 504 12.70 32.72 -10.39
N SER A 505 12.97 34.03 -10.51
CA SER A 505 14.28 34.58 -10.84
C SER A 505 15.25 34.47 -9.65
N ASN A 506 16.54 34.69 -9.88
CA ASN A 506 17.60 34.59 -8.86
C ASN A 506 17.43 35.56 -7.68
N ASP A 507 16.66 36.64 -7.86
CA ASP A 507 16.27 37.62 -6.84
C ASP A 507 15.01 37.23 -6.04
N GLY A 508 14.37 36.10 -6.39
CA GLY A 508 13.13 35.64 -5.80
C GLY A 508 11.85 36.22 -6.44
N THR A 509 11.95 36.99 -7.53
CA THR A 509 10.78 37.51 -8.25
C THR A 509 10.08 36.40 -9.05
N PRO A 510 8.73 36.26 -8.97
CA PRO A 510 8.00 35.23 -9.69
C PRO A 510 8.01 35.46 -11.20
N ILE A 511 8.30 34.40 -11.94
CA ILE A 511 8.23 34.37 -13.40
C ILE A 511 6.81 33.96 -13.80
N LEU A 512 6.05 34.93 -14.30
CA LEU A 512 4.67 34.77 -14.74
C LEU A 512 4.60 34.82 -16.27
N VAL A 513 3.92 33.85 -16.88
CA VAL A 513 3.58 33.86 -18.31
C VAL A 513 2.08 33.89 -18.53
N LYS A 514 1.63 34.31 -19.71
CA LYS A 514 0.20 34.45 -20.02
C LYS A 514 -0.48 33.07 -20.13
N ARG A 515 -1.73 32.98 -19.65
CA ARG A 515 -2.64 31.85 -19.97
C ARG A 515 -3.02 31.91 -21.46
N GLU A 516 -2.79 30.83 -22.19
CA GLU A 516 -3.06 30.74 -23.63
C GLU A 516 -4.29 29.88 -23.94
N LYS A 517 -4.63 28.95 -23.05
CA LYS A 517 -5.77 28.03 -23.21
C LYS A 517 -7.03 28.54 -22.51
N ALA A 518 -8.18 28.12 -23.00
CA ALA A 518 -9.48 28.37 -22.40
C ALA A 518 -9.59 27.69 -21.02
N MET A 519 -10.25 28.35 -20.07
CA MET A 519 -10.57 27.75 -18.77
C MET A 519 -11.95 27.14 -18.84
N THR A 520 -12.09 25.81 -18.91
CA THR A 520 -13.42 25.18 -19.07
C THR A 520 -13.96 24.60 -17.77
N LEU A 521 -15.28 24.43 -17.71
CA LEU A 521 -15.95 23.84 -16.54
C LEU A 521 -15.44 22.41 -16.27
N ARG A 522 -15.16 21.61 -17.31
CA ARG A 522 -14.55 20.28 -17.19
C ARG A 522 -13.18 20.35 -16.51
N LEU A 523 -12.34 21.31 -16.88
CA LEU A 523 -10.99 21.46 -16.29
C LEU A 523 -11.05 21.86 -14.80
N LEU A 524 -12.02 22.70 -14.43
CA LEU A 524 -12.30 23.07 -13.04
C LEU A 524 -12.80 21.88 -12.21
N LEU A 525 -13.79 21.14 -12.72
CA LEU A 525 -14.37 19.96 -12.06
C LEU A 525 -13.39 18.77 -11.90
N THR A 526 -12.29 18.76 -12.65
CA THR A 526 -11.34 17.63 -12.71
C THR A 526 -9.95 17.94 -12.17
N HIS A 527 -9.74 19.10 -11.54
CA HIS A 527 -8.43 19.54 -11.03
C HIS A 527 -7.32 19.56 -12.11
N SER A 528 -7.70 19.79 -13.36
CA SER A 528 -6.79 19.90 -14.51
C SER A 528 -6.71 21.33 -15.08
N SER A 529 -7.29 22.31 -14.37
CA SER A 529 -7.27 23.74 -14.70
C SER A 529 -5.90 24.42 -14.55
N GLY A 530 -4.96 23.82 -13.81
CA GLY A 530 -3.75 24.48 -13.35
C GLY A 530 -3.88 25.17 -11.99
N ALA A 531 -5.07 25.29 -11.42
CA ALA A 531 -5.24 25.86 -10.09
C ALA A 531 -4.77 24.86 -9.02
N GLY A 532 -3.85 25.28 -8.14
CA GLY A 532 -3.35 24.47 -7.02
C GLY A 532 -3.61 25.15 -5.67
N TYR A 533 -3.42 24.41 -4.57
CA TYR A 533 -3.45 24.98 -3.22
C TYR A 533 -2.06 25.46 -2.76
N SER A 534 -2.02 26.65 -2.15
CA SER A 534 -0.77 27.27 -1.67
C SER A 534 -0.12 26.53 -0.50
N PHE A 535 -0.84 25.67 0.21
CA PHE A 535 -0.25 24.78 1.22
C PHE A 535 0.33 23.49 0.64
N MET A 536 -0.04 23.10 -0.59
CA MET A 536 0.43 21.86 -1.23
C MET A 536 1.57 22.05 -2.22
N ASP A 537 1.54 23.12 -3.03
CA ASP A 537 2.55 23.34 -4.07
C ASP A 537 3.68 24.30 -3.62
N PRO A 538 4.96 23.88 -3.65
CA PRO A 538 6.08 24.73 -3.23
C PRO A 538 6.24 26.05 -4.01
N LYS A 539 5.86 26.10 -5.30
CA LYS A 539 5.90 27.35 -6.07
C LYS A 539 4.86 28.33 -5.54
N LEU A 540 3.67 27.85 -5.20
CA LEU A 540 2.64 28.68 -4.57
C LEU A 540 3.00 29.07 -3.14
N GLN A 541 3.65 28.20 -2.35
CA GLN A 541 4.22 28.58 -1.05
C GLN A 541 5.25 29.72 -1.18
N GLN A 542 6.12 29.68 -2.19
CA GLN A 542 7.08 30.75 -2.46
C GLN A 542 6.40 32.03 -2.96
N TYR A 543 5.35 31.91 -3.78
CA TYR A 543 4.55 33.05 -4.25
C TYR A 543 3.80 33.74 -3.09
N ALA A 544 3.29 32.96 -2.14
CA ALA A 544 2.69 33.46 -0.90
C ALA A 544 3.69 34.32 -0.10
N LYS A 545 4.91 33.79 0.09
CA LYS A 545 6.01 34.49 0.78
C LYS A 545 6.43 35.77 0.05
N TYR A 546 6.52 35.74 -1.28
CA TYR A 546 6.88 36.90 -2.10
C TYR A 546 5.83 38.01 -2.04
N THR A 547 4.54 37.66 -2.17
CA THR A 547 3.44 38.64 -2.16
C THR A 547 3.05 39.13 -0.77
N GLY A 548 3.51 38.45 0.29
CA GLY A 548 3.03 38.66 1.66
C GLY A 548 1.56 38.26 1.86
N LYS A 549 0.93 37.63 0.87
CA LYS A 549 -0.47 37.18 0.92
C LYS A 549 -0.53 35.71 1.32
N THR A 550 -1.31 35.42 2.36
CA THR A 550 -1.79 34.08 2.68
C THR A 550 -3.29 34.01 2.40
N VAL A 551 -3.78 32.84 2.00
CA VAL A 551 -5.23 32.57 2.05
C VAL A 551 -5.58 32.47 3.52
N THR A 552 -6.49 33.34 3.97
CA THR A 552 -6.95 33.41 5.36
C THR A 552 -8.46 33.30 5.39
N GLU A 553 -9.04 33.20 6.59
CA GLU A 553 -10.49 33.27 6.84
C GLU A 553 -11.16 34.51 6.22
N SER A 554 -10.38 35.57 6.00
CA SER A 554 -10.85 36.84 5.45
C SER A 554 -10.88 36.90 3.92
N SER A 555 -10.31 35.90 3.24
CA SER A 555 -10.17 35.82 1.78
C SER A 555 -11.52 35.63 1.07
N THR A 556 -11.70 36.37 -0.02
CA THR A 556 -12.83 36.21 -0.93
C THR A 556 -12.58 35.11 -1.96
N ILE A 557 -13.63 34.72 -2.69
CA ILE A 557 -13.49 33.85 -3.87
C ILE A 557 -12.51 34.46 -4.90
N ASP A 558 -12.51 35.79 -5.07
CA ASP A 558 -11.59 36.48 -5.97
C ASP A 558 -10.14 36.48 -5.43
N ASP A 559 -9.93 36.51 -4.11
CA ASP A 559 -8.59 36.35 -3.52
C ASP A 559 -8.00 34.95 -3.74
N ILE A 560 -8.86 33.93 -3.85
CA ILE A 560 -8.47 32.53 -4.12
C ILE A 560 -8.22 32.32 -5.62
N PHE A 561 -9.11 32.83 -6.49
CA PHE A 561 -8.91 32.76 -7.94
C PHE A 561 -7.88 33.76 -8.48
N GLY A 562 -7.46 34.76 -7.68
CA GLY A 562 -6.38 35.68 -8.03
C GLY A 562 -4.96 35.07 -8.00
N TRP A 563 -4.82 33.80 -7.56
CA TRP A 563 -3.52 33.11 -7.58
C TRP A 563 -3.15 32.65 -9.00
N PRO A 564 -1.86 32.63 -9.33
CA PRO A 564 -1.39 32.12 -10.61
C PRO A 564 -1.56 30.59 -10.69
N LEU A 565 -1.79 30.09 -11.91
CA LEU A 565 -1.88 28.67 -12.23
C LEU A 565 -0.48 28.02 -12.27
N LEU A 566 -0.40 26.72 -12.07
CA LEU A 566 0.84 25.94 -12.05
C LEU A 566 1.37 25.55 -13.43
N TYR A 567 0.46 25.43 -14.41
CA TYR A 567 0.65 25.01 -15.80
C TYR A 567 -0.55 25.51 -16.64
N GLN A 568 -0.49 25.45 -17.98
CA GLN A 568 -1.62 25.87 -18.83
C GLN A 568 -2.84 24.93 -18.64
N PRO A 569 -4.08 25.43 -18.69
CA PRO A 569 -5.28 24.60 -18.54
C PRO A 569 -5.26 23.34 -19.42
N GLY A 570 -5.41 22.17 -18.80
CA GLY A 570 -5.36 20.85 -19.45
C GLY A 570 -3.95 20.25 -19.68
N GLU A 571 -2.86 20.91 -19.28
CA GLU A 571 -1.49 20.38 -19.42
C GLU A 571 -0.96 19.62 -18.19
N GLY A 572 -1.82 19.31 -17.24
CA GLY A 572 -1.44 18.61 -16.01
C GLY A 572 -2.64 18.39 -15.10
N TRP A 573 -2.34 17.93 -13.90
CA TRP A 573 -3.32 17.75 -12.83
C TRP A 573 -2.68 18.21 -11.51
N ALA A 574 -3.45 18.92 -10.69
CA ALA A 574 -3.04 19.37 -9.36
C ALA A 574 -4.28 19.63 -8.50
N TYR A 575 -4.32 19.05 -7.31
CA TYR A 575 -5.39 19.32 -6.37
C TYR A 575 -5.39 20.79 -5.94
N GLY A 576 -6.56 21.43 -5.97
CA GLY A 576 -6.64 22.89 -5.96
C GLY A 576 -8.05 23.46 -6.00
N ALA A 577 -8.14 24.79 -5.92
CA ALA A 577 -9.40 25.53 -5.80
C ALA A 577 -10.28 25.57 -7.08
N GLY A 578 -10.04 24.72 -8.09
CA GLY A 578 -10.86 24.69 -9.32
C GLY A 578 -12.36 24.52 -9.06
N VAL A 579 -12.71 23.73 -8.03
CA VAL A 579 -14.10 23.45 -7.61
C VAL A 579 -14.60 24.46 -6.54
N ALA A 580 -14.02 25.66 -6.45
CA ALA A 580 -14.44 26.67 -5.46
C ALA A 580 -15.72 27.44 -5.83
N TRP A 581 -16.19 27.37 -7.08
CA TRP A 581 -17.37 28.10 -7.55
C TRP A 581 -18.65 27.26 -7.47
N ALA A 582 -19.53 27.53 -6.51
CA ALA A 582 -20.96 27.20 -6.60
C ALA A 582 -21.82 28.12 -5.73
N GLY A 583 -23.05 28.36 -6.20
CA GLY A 583 -24.05 29.18 -5.52
C GLY A 583 -24.82 28.46 -4.41
N LYS A 584 -26.03 28.98 -4.11
CA LYS A 584 -26.88 28.56 -2.98
C LYS A 584 -27.08 27.03 -2.87
N PRO A 585 -27.19 26.49 -1.65
CA PRO A 585 -27.35 25.05 -1.40
C PRO A 585 -28.58 24.45 -2.10
N LEU A 586 -28.53 23.13 -2.34
CA LEU A 586 -29.46 22.31 -3.14
C LEU A 586 -30.89 22.16 -2.55
N GLY A 587 -31.39 23.15 -1.82
CA GLY A 587 -32.67 23.08 -1.10
C GLY A 587 -32.63 22.25 0.19
N ILE A 588 -31.46 21.76 0.59
CA ILE A 588 -31.23 20.98 1.82
C ILE A 588 -31.07 21.94 3.00
N SER A 589 -31.87 21.77 4.05
CA SER A 589 -32.03 22.75 5.13
C SER A 589 -30.89 22.76 6.16
N ARG A 590 -30.10 21.68 6.24
CA ARG A 590 -29.02 21.53 7.23
C ARG A 590 -27.61 21.51 6.65
N ILE A 591 -27.47 21.70 5.33
CA ILE A 591 -26.18 21.95 4.67
C ILE A 591 -26.02 23.46 4.46
N THR A 592 -24.98 24.05 5.05
CA THR A 592 -24.77 25.51 5.05
C THR A 592 -23.30 25.89 4.99
N PHE A 593 -23.00 27.04 4.38
CA PHE A 593 -21.68 27.68 4.46
C PHE A 593 -21.53 28.58 5.70
N PHE A 594 -22.65 28.89 6.37
CA PHE A 594 -22.72 29.82 7.49
C PHE A 594 -23.50 29.17 8.65
N PRO A 595 -22.89 28.28 9.45
CA PRO A 595 -23.57 27.61 10.57
C PRO A 595 -24.07 28.60 11.62
N ASN A 596 -23.27 29.63 11.95
CA ASN A 596 -23.58 30.66 12.95
C ASN A 596 -24.78 31.56 12.56
N ALA A 597 -25.23 31.53 11.30
CA ALA A 597 -26.48 32.18 10.89
C ALA A 597 -27.73 31.42 11.37
N ASN A 598 -27.58 30.19 11.89
CA ASN A 598 -28.63 29.36 12.44
C ASN A 598 -28.19 28.82 13.82
N PRO A 599 -28.64 29.41 14.94
CA PRO A 599 -28.26 29.00 16.29
C PRO A 599 -28.51 27.52 16.61
N ALA A 600 -29.45 26.87 15.91
CA ALA A 600 -29.71 25.44 16.07
C ALA A 600 -28.61 24.56 15.45
N LEU A 601 -27.92 25.02 14.39
CA LEU A 601 -26.78 24.31 13.79
C LEU A 601 -25.48 24.63 14.53
N GLU A 602 -25.28 25.89 14.92
CA GLU A 602 -24.13 26.33 15.73
C GLU A 602 -24.03 25.53 17.04
N GLY A 603 -25.13 25.40 17.78
CA GLY A 603 -25.19 24.60 19.01
C GLY A 603 -25.01 23.08 18.79
N GLN A 604 -25.01 22.60 17.55
CA GLN A 604 -24.86 21.18 17.17
C GLN A 604 -23.51 20.85 16.53
N MET A 605 -22.60 21.82 16.39
CA MET A 605 -21.27 21.58 15.81
C MET A 605 -20.45 20.55 16.60
N CYS A 606 -19.65 19.79 15.86
CA CYS A 606 -18.58 18.95 16.38
C CYS A 606 -17.29 19.78 16.49
N ASP A 607 -16.55 19.60 17.58
CA ASP A 607 -15.24 20.23 17.72
C ASP A 607 -14.17 19.43 16.97
N MET A 608 -13.17 20.14 16.45
CA MET A 608 -12.03 19.51 15.82
C MET A 608 -11.12 18.85 16.87
N SER A 609 -10.56 17.68 16.53
CA SER A 609 -9.52 17.01 17.31
C SER A 609 -8.22 16.95 16.50
N VAL A 610 -7.08 17.01 17.17
CA VAL A 610 -5.74 16.92 16.54
C VAL A 610 -4.98 15.75 17.14
N ARG A 611 -4.37 14.93 16.29
CA ARG A 611 -3.38 13.93 16.68
C ARG A 611 -1.99 14.53 16.58
N GLU A 612 -1.21 14.39 17.63
CA GLU A 612 0.20 14.78 17.63
C GLU A 612 1.06 13.66 17.02
N ASN A 613 1.83 13.97 15.97
CA ASN A 613 2.65 12.99 15.25
C ASN A 613 3.71 12.30 16.15
N ALA A 614 4.23 12.98 17.16
CA ALA A 614 5.30 12.47 18.01
C ALA A 614 4.81 11.46 19.06
N THR A 615 3.60 11.64 19.60
CA THR A 615 3.04 10.78 20.66
C THR A 615 1.93 9.86 20.17
N GLY A 616 1.31 10.17 19.03
CA GLY A 616 0.10 9.49 18.53
C GLY A 616 -1.16 9.77 19.36
N THR A 617 -1.05 10.65 20.38
CA THR A 617 -2.12 11.07 21.28
C THR A 617 -3.09 11.98 20.54
N LEU A 618 -4.37 11.79 20.79
CA LEU A 618 -5.44 12.65 20.28
C LEU A 618 -5.87 13.64 21.36
N SER A 619 -6.01 14.90 21.01
CA SER A 619 -6.48 15.96 21.91
C SER A 619 -7.48 16.89 21.20
N ALA A 620 -8.18 17.71 21.98
CA ALA A 620 -9.00 18.78 21.42
C ALA A 620 -8.13 19.78 20.64
N ALA A 621 -8.62 20.25 19.49
CA ALA A 621 -7.91 21.26 18.73
C ALA A 621 -7.79 22.58 19.54
N PRO A 622 -6.69 23.34 19.34
CA PRO A 622 -6.59 24.68 19.87
C PRO A 622 -7.71 25.59 19.30
N PRO A 623 -8.16 26.60 20.06
CA PRO A 623 -9.13 27.58 19.57
C PRO A 623 -8.65 28.25 18.27
N GLY A 624 -9.53 28.33 17.27
CA GLY A 624 -9.22 28.88 15.94
C GLY A 624 -9.13 27.85 14.81
N LEU A 625 -9.27 26.55 15.11
CA LEU A 625 -9.73 25.55 14.12
C LEU A 625 -11.27 25.43 14.24
N PRO A 626 -12.05 25.27 13.15
CA PRO A 626 -11.76 24.54 11.90
C PRO A 626 -10.89 25.28 10.87
N PHE A 627 -10.59 24.61 9.74
CA PHE A 627 -9.72 25.04 8.63
C PHE A 627 -9.82 26.52 8.22
N PHE A 628 -10.99 27.12 8.39
CA PHE A 628 -11.25 28.54 8.23
C PHE A 628 -12.21 28.95 9.34
N GLY A 629 -11.97 30.08 9.99
CA GLY A 629 -12.94 30.77 10.83
C GLY A 629 -14.13 31.32 10.02
N ILE A 630 -14.58 32.53 10.34
CA ILE A 630 -15.83 33.06 9.75
C ILE A 630 -15.60 33.47 8.29
N LEU A 631 -15.91 32.54 7.38
CA LEU A 631 -15.95 32.75 5.94
C LEU A 631 -16.90 33.89 5.57
N LYS A 632 -16.52 34.69 4.57
CA LYS A 632 -17.38 35.73 3.97
C LYS A 632 -18.17 35.21 2.77
N ASP A 633 -17.57 34.32 1.99
CA ASP A 633 -18.12 33.76 0.76
C ASP A 633 -18.34 32.24 0.87
N CYS A 634 -19.23 31.70 0.03
CA CYS A 634 -19.46 30.26 -0.10
C CYS A 634 -18.30 29.58 -0.84
N LEU A 635 -17.26 29.14 -0.11
CA LEU A 635 -16.14 28.41 -0.72
C LEU A 635 -16.56 26.99 -1.13
N GLY A 636 -17.02 26.81 -2.38
CA GLY A 636 -17.54 25.53 -2.89
C GLY A 636 -16.54 24.36 -2.87
N GLY A 637 -15.26 24.63 -2.63
CA GLY A 637 -14.23 23.60 -2.48
C GLY A 637 -14.16 22.99 -1.09
N GLU A 638 -14.60 23.70 -0.04
CA GLU A 638 -14.22 23.39 1.35
C GLU A 638 -15.05 24.02 2.48
N GLY A 639 -15.88 25.03 2.19
CA GLY A 639 -16.49 25.88 3.22
C GLY A 639 -17.84 25.43 3.77
N ALA A 640 -18.34 24.25 3.42
CA ALA A 640 -19.65 23.80 3.91
C ALA A 640 -19.56 22.98 5.21
N TYR A 641 -20.67 23.05 5.94
CA TYR A 641 -20.99 22.29 7.14
C TYR A 641 -22.28 21.51 6.90
N ALA A 642 -22.37 20.30 7.43
CA ALA A 642 -23.53 19.43 7.26
C ALA A 642 -23.71 18.48 8.44
N ASP A 643 -24.94 18.08 8.76
CA ASP A 643 -25.14 16.76 9.33
C ASP A 643 -24.98 15.69 8.24
N LEU A 644 -24.47 14.53 8.62
CA LEU A 644 -24.13 13.50 7.65
C LEU A 644 -25.36 12.69 7.19
N SER A 645 -26.49 12.78 7.91
CA SER A 645 -27.74 12.16 7.49
C SER A 645 -28.34 12.85 6.26
N ASP A 646 -28.28 14.18 6.19
CA ASP A 646 -28.63 14.93 4.98
C ASP A 646 -27.60 14.74 3.85
N TYR A 647 -26.30 14.62 4.15
CA TYR A 647 -25.29 14.29 3.13
C TYR A 647 -25.51 12.88 2.53
N ALA A 648 -25.88 11.89 3.34
CA ALA A 648 -26.17 10.54 2.87
C ALA A 648 -27.33 10.48 1.87
N LYS A 649 -28.33 11.38 1.97
CA LYS A 649 -29.43 11.48 0.98
C LYS A 649 -28.92 11.92 -0.40
N VAL A 650 -27.90 12.78 -0.45
CA VAL A 650 -27.26 13.17 -1.71
C VAL A 650 -26.56 11.97 -2.34
N LEU A 651 -25.79 11.21 -1.57
CA LEU A 651 -25.15 9.97 -2.03
C LEU A 651 -26.19 8.96 -2.54
N GLN A 652 -27.30 8.79 -1.82
CA GLN A 652 -28.37 7.86 -2.17
C GLN A 652 -29.11 8.26 -3.46
N SER A 653 -29.45 9.53 -3.67
CA SER A 653 -30.07 9.99 -4.92
C SER A 653 -29.16 9.77 -6.13
N ILE A 654 -27.86 10.05 -5.99
CA ILE A 654 -26.86 9.78 -7.04
C ILE A 654 -26.60 8.28 -7.23
N LEU A 655 -26.72 7.44 -6.19
CA LEU A 655 -26.66 5.98 -6.33
C LEU A 655 -27.88 5.43 -7.11
N LEU A 656 -29.08 5.90 -6.76
CA LEU A 656 -30.35 5.45 -7.32
C LEU A 656 -30.61 5.97 -8.76
N ASP A 657 -29.90 7.03 -9.17
CA ASP A 657 -30.12 7.71 -10.46
C ASP A 657 -31.58 8.22 -10.59
N ASP A 658 -32.13 8.72 -9.48
CA ASP A 658 -33.57 8.97 -9.29
C ASP A 658 -34.14 10.21 -10.02
N GLY A 659 -33.30 10.97 -10.72
CA GLY A 659 -33.70 12.19 -11.41
C GLY A 659 -33.95 13.41 -10.51
N VAL A 660 -33.75 13.31 -9.19
CA VAL A 660 -34.04 14.40 -8.24
C VAL A 660 -32.98 15.49 -8.28
N LEU A 661 -31.70 15.10 -8.34
CA LEU A 661 -30.56 16.04 -8.32
C LEU A 661 -30.02 16.35 -9.71
N LEU A 662 -29.98 15.37 -10.60
CA LEU A 662 -29.47 15.43 -11.97
C LEU A 662 -30.26 14.45 -12.85
N LYS A 663 -30.35 14.73 -14.15
CA LYS A 663 -30.84 13.77 -15.15
C LYS A 663 -29.87 12.60 -15.27
N SER A 664 -30.38 11.41 -15.56
CA SER A 664 -29.60 10.17 -15.75
C SER A 664 -28.39 10.33 -16.68
N GLU A 665 -28.55 11.05 -17.81
CA GLU A 665 -27.45 11.26 -18.75
C GLU A 665 -26.32 12.11 -18.17
N THR A 666 -26.66 13.06 -17.29
CA THR A 666 -25.71 13.96 -16.64
C THR A 666 -25.08 13.32 -15.41
N ALA A 667 -25.87 12.60 -14.61
CA ALA A 667 -25.38 11.79 -13.50
C ALA A 667 -24.40 10.69 -13.99
N ALA A 668 -24.67 10.07 -15.15
CA ALA A 668 -23.76 9.11 -15.76
C ALA A 668 -22.38 9.71 -16.13
N LEU A 669 -22.25 11.02 -16.34
CA LEU A 669 -20.95 11.67 -16.55
C LEU A 669 -20.07 11.68 -15.30
N MET A 670 -20.68 11.67 -14.09
CA MET A 670 -19.92 11.64 -12.83
C MET A 670 -19.08 10.36 -12.71
N PHE A 671 -19.55 9.26 -13.29
CA PHE A 671 -18.96 7.92 -13.22
C PHE A 671 -18.15 7.54 -14.47
N GLN A 672 -17.67 8.53 -15.23
CA GLN A 672 -16.81 8.35 -16.41
C GLN A 672 -15.44 9.00 -16.18
N PRO A 673 -14.36 8.48 -16.79
CA PRO A 673 -13.07 9.18 -16.84
C PRO A 673 -13.21 10.57 -17.47
N GLN A 674 -12.97 11.64 -16.70
CA GLN A 674 -13.13 13.03 -17.17
C GLN A 674 -11.82 13.76 -17.44
N LEU A 675 -10.66 13.17 -17.14
CA LEU A 675 -9.36 13.81 -17.42
C LEU A 675 -9.13 13.91 -18.94
N PRO A 676 -9.05 15.13 -19.52
CA PRO A 676 -9.17 15.32 -20.97
C PRO A 676 -7.87 15.09 -21.74
N THR A 677 -6.72 14.97 -21.06
CA THR A 677 -5.40 14.82 -21.69
C THR A 677 -4.55 13.78 -20.98
N ASP A 678 -3.62 13.17 -21.71
CA ASP A 678 -2.66 12.23 -21.14
C ASP A 678 -1.72 12.91 -20.12
N ALA A 679 -1.48 14.21 -20.25
CA ALA A 679 -0.73 15.01 -19.27
C ALA A 679 -1.48 15.15 -17.94
N ALA A 680 -2.81 15.35 -17.98
CA ALA A 680 -3.64 15.37 -16.78
C ALA A 680 -3.71 13.98 -16.12
N LYS A 681 -3.86 12.91 -16.91
CA LYS A 681 -3.82 11.52 -16.42
C LYS A 681 -2.48 11.15 -15.79
N ALA A 682 -1.36 11.52 -16.43
CA ALA A 682 -0.03 11.34 -15.87
C ALA A 682 0.18 12.15 -14.59
N GLY A 683 -0.40 13.36 -14.51
CA GLY A 683 -0.39 14.19 -13.31
C GLY A 683 -1.13 13.56 -12.12
N LEU A 684 -2.35 13.06 -12.33
CA LEU A 684 -3.09 12.33 -11.29
C LEU A 684 -2.35 11.06 -10.91
N LYS A 685 -1.94 10.23 -11.88
CA LYS A 685 -1.17 9.01 -11.63
C LYS A 685 0.05 9.27 -10.74
N LYS A 686 0.80 10.34 -11.03
CA LYS A 686 1.96 10.76 -10.22
C LYS A 686 1.54 11.17 -8.80
N ALA A 687 0.44 11.90 -8.64
CA ALA A 687 -0.10 12.22 -7.32
C ALA A 687 -0.58 10.97 -6.55
N MET A 688 -0.96 9.89 -7.24
CA MET A 688 -1.34 8.61 -6.63
C MET A 688 -0.15 7.66 -6.40
N GLU A 689 1.09 8.06 -6.71
CA GLU A 689 2.31 7.33 -6.30
C GLU A 689 2.55 7.43 -4.78
N ASP A 690 2.10 8.53 -4.17
CA ASP A 690 2.00 8.74 -2.73
C ASP A 690 0.63 9.35 -2.40
N PRO A 691 -0.39 8.54 -2.03
CA PRO A 691 -1.74 9.02 -1.79
C PRO A 691 -1.94 9.72 -0.43
N SER A 692 -0.89 9.96 0.36
CA SER A 692 -0.98 10.54 1.72
C SER A 692 -1.61 11.95 1.80
N TRP A 693 -1.82 12.61 0.67
CA TRP A 693 -2.54 13.88 0.58
C TRP A 693 -4.08 13.73 0.57
N ALA A 694 -4.61 12.51 0.42
CA ALA A 694 -6.04 12.21 0.35
C ALA A 694 -6.45 11.24 1.46
N VAL A 695 -7.61 11.48 2.09
CA VAL A 695 -8.19 10.53 3.05
C VAL A 695 -8.90 9.42 2.27
N GLY A 696 -8.56 8.17 2.58
CA GLY A 696 -9.17 6.96 2.05
C GLY A 696 -8.15 5.84 1.87
N ASP A 697 -8.62 4.62 1.67
CA ASP A 697 -7.77 3.49 1.26
C ASP A 697 -7.48 3.57 -0.25
N PHE A 698 -6.22 3.40 -0.68
CA PHE A 698 -5.82 3.52 -2.09
C PHE A 698 -4.89 2.39 -2.58
N SER A 699 -5.34 1.66 -3.60
CA SER A 699 -4.63 0.51 -4.20
C SER A 699 -3.74 0.91 -5.39
N GLY A 700 -2.74 1.77 -5.15
CA GLY A 700 -1.66 2.07 -6.11
C GLY A 700 -2.01 3.04 -7.27
N PRO A 701 -1.01 3.49 -8.06
CA PRO A 701 -1.13 4.69 -8.89
C PRO A 701 -1.88 4.53 -10.22
N ASN A 702 -2.16 3.29 -10.66
CA ASN A 702 -2.82 3.04 -11.96
C ASN A 702 -4.35 2.90 -11.87
N GLU A 703 -4.89 2.78 -10.66
CA GLU A 703 -6.29 2.39 -10.45
C GLU A 703 -7.29 3.54 -10.58
N TYR A 704 -6.82 4.76 -10.86
CA TYR A 704 -7.61 5.98 -10.69
C TYR A 704 -7.62 6.88 -11.92
N ASP A 705 -8.82 7.35 -12.27
CA ASP A 705 -9.03 8.56 -13.06
C ASP A 705 -9.83 9.56 -12.18
N TRP A 706 -10.27 10.68 -12.73
CA TRP A 706 -11.11 11.65 -12.02
C TRP A 706 -12.50 11.75 -12.65
N GLY A 707 -13.54 11.60 -11.84
CA GLY A 707 -14.94 11.77 -12.24
C GLY A 707 -15.48 13.15 -11.80
N PHE A 708 -16.69 13.53 -12.21
CA PHE A 708 -17.26 14.78 -11.69
C PHE A 708 -17.72 14.61 -10.24
N GLY A 709 -16.92 15.17 -9.31
CA GLY A 709 -17.18 15.16 -7.87
C GLY A 709 -16.11 14.48 -7.01
N GLY A 710 -15.21 13.68 -7.61
CA GLY A 710 -14.20 12.91 -6.86
C GLY A 710 -13.34 12.00 -7.73
N ILE A 711 -12.51 11.18 -7.07
CA ILE A 711 -11.71 10.13 -7.71
C ILE A 711 -12.65 9.03 -8.22
N LEU A 712 -12.37 8.54 -9.43
CA LEU A 712 -13.05 7.40 -10.03
C LEU A 712 -12.12 6.18 -10.02
N VAL A 713 -12.58 5.06 -9.46
CA VAL A 713 -11.90 3.76 -9.59
C VAL A 713 -12.02 3.32 -11.05
N ALA A 714 -10.91 3.39 -11.78
CA ALA A 714 -10.82 3.13 -13.20
C ALA A 714 -10.23 1.75 -13.54
N GLY A 715 -9.47 1.14 -12.62
CA GLY A 715 -8.96 -0.24 -12.74
C GLY A 715 -9.83 -1.28 -12.04
N ASP A 716 -9.28 -2.50 -11.84
CA ASP A 716 -9.93 -3.65 -11.19
C ASP A 716 -9.13 -4.21 -10.00
N ASP A 717 -7.95 -3.67 -9.68
CA ASP A 717 -7.04 -4.20 -8.65
C ASP A 717 -7.40 -3.72 -7.23
N HIS A 718 -8.39 -2.83 -7.10
CA HIS A 718 -8.85 -2.34 -5.80
C HIS A 718 -9.59 -3.43 -5.00
N HIS A 719 -9.07 -3.76 -3.82
CA HIS A 719 -9.45 -4.93 -3.02
C HIS A 719 -10.87 -4.95 -2.40
N VAL A 720 -11.69 -3.91 -2.60
CA VAL A 720 -13.09 -3.77 -2.10
C VAL A 720 -14.01 -3.13 -3.14
N ARG A 721 -13.72 -1.87 -3.47
CA ARG A 721 -14.52 -1.04 -4.39
C ARG A 721 -14.44 -1.55 -5.83
N SER A 722 -15.58 -1.55 -6.53
CA SER A 722 -15.65 -1.97 -7.92
C SER A 722 -15.07 -0.90 -8.87
N ARG A 723 -14.68 -1.33 -10.07
CA ARG A 723 -14.53 -0.41 -11.22
C ARG A 723 -15.81 0.42 -11.39
N GLY A 724 -15.62 1.73 -11.56
CA GLY A 724 -16.69 2.71 -11.65
C GLY A 724 -17.18 3.25 -10.31
N CYS A 725 -16.59 2.85 -9.17
CA CYS A 725 -16.87 3.47 -7.88
C CYS A 725 -16.32 4.90 -7.84
N LEU A 726 -17.14 5.86 -7.42
CA LEU A 726 -16.76 7.26 -7.22
C LEU A 726 -16.55 7.52 -5.73
N ILE A 727 -15.40 8.11 -5.36
CA ILE A 727 -15.02 8.37 -3.97
C ILE A 727 -14.51 9.80 -3.79
N TRP A 728 -14.77 10.39 -2.63
CA TRP A 728 -14.01 11.56 -2.17
C TRP A 728 -14.05 11.69 -0.65
N SER A 729 -13.38 12.72 -0.13
CA SER A 729 -13.18 12.88 1.30
C SER A 729 -13.13 14.33 1.79
N GLY A 730 -13.28 14.47 3.09
CA GLY A 730 -13.14 15.70 3.85
C GLY A 730 -11.88 15.64 4.70
N ALA A 731 -11.12 16.73 4.74
CA ALA A 731 -9.77 16.76 5.30
C ALA A 731 -9.70 16.43 6.81
N ALA A 732 -10.80 16.56 7.57
CA ALA A 732 -10.88 16.09 8.97
C ALA A 732 -11.16 14.57 9.11
N ASN A 733 -10.59 13.78 8.20
CA ASN A 733 -10.80 12.33 8.03
C ASN A 733 -12.27 11.90 7.85
N LEU A 734 -13.03 12.63 7.03
CA LEU A 734 -14.33 12.15 6.52
C LEU A 734 -14.15 11.48 5.15
N PHE A 735 -14.94 10.48 4.83
CA PHE A 735 -14.84 9.72 3.59
C PHE A 735 -16.22 9.31 3.07
N TRP A 736 -16.43 9.29 1.75
CA TRP A 736 -17.65 8.76 1.14
C TRP A 736 -17.35 7.99 -0.15
N PHE A 737 -18.23 7.05 -0.48
CA PHE A 737 -18.19 6.27 -1.72
C PHE A 737 -19.59 6.07 -2.32
N ILE A 738 -19.65 6.00 -3.64
CA ILE A 738 -20.83 5.60 -4.42
C ILE A 738 -20.39 4.54 -5.43
N ASP A 739 -20.75 3.28 -5.18
CA ASP A 739 -20.48 2.16 -6.09
C ASP A 739 -21.79 1.72 -6.76
N ARG A 740 -22.01 2.21 -7.99
CA ARG A 740 -23.17 1.82 -8.82
C ARG A 740 -23.10 0.35 -9.28
N THR A 741 -21.91 -0.26 -9.31
CA THR A 741 -21.70 -1.66 -9.71
C THR A 741 -22.10 -2.61 -8.57
N ALA A 742 -21.59 -2.38 -7.36
CA ALA A 742 -22.02 -3.08 -6.14
C ALA A 742 -23.45 -2.69 -5.71
N GLY A 743 -23.96 -1.55 -6.20
CA GLY A 743 -25.28 -1.02 -5.87
C GLY A 743 -25.39 -0.49 -4.45
N LEU A 744 -24.28 0.07 -3.92
CA LEU A 744 -24.05 0.46 -2.53
C LEU A 744 -23.41 1.86 -2.45
N CYS A 745 -23.85 2.69 -1.51
CA CYS A 745 -23.15 3.93 -1.14
C CYS A 745 -23.02 4.05 0.38
N GLY A 746 -22.03 4.80 0.83
CA GLY A 746 -21.83 5.04 2.25
C GLY A 746 -20.88 6.18 2.56
N LEU A 747 -20.85 6.56 3.84
CA LEU A 747 -19.95 7.55 4.39
C LEU A 747 -19.46 7.17 5.79
N TRP A 748 -18.26 7.65 6.08
CA TRP A 748 -17.62 7.69 7.38
C TRP A 748 -17.34 9.16 7.73
N GLY A 749 -17.70 9.59 8.94
CA GLY A 749 -17.44 10.94 9.41
C GLY A 749 -16.87 10.99 10.82
N THR A 750 -15.72 11.64 10.97
CA THR A 750 -15.15 12.07 12.24
C THR A 750 -14.66 13.53 12.12
N GLN A 751 -13.97 14.06 13.13
CA GLN A 751 -13.31 15.37 13.08
C GLN A 751 -11.88 15.24 13.66
N VAL A 752 -11.00 14.58 12.90
CA VAL A 752 -9.61 14.33 13.29
C VAL A 752 -8.65 14.96 12.29
N MET A 753 -7.61 15.62 12.78
CA MET A 753 -6.47 16.14 12.02
C MET A 753 -5.17 15.45 12.45
N PRO A 754 -4.14 15.35 11.58
CA PRO A 754 -4.09 15.80 10.19
C PRO A 754 -4.95 14.94 9.23
N PRO A 755 -5.15 15.35 7.97
CA PRO A 755 -5.75 14.50 6.94
C PRO A 755 -4.90 13.25 6.71
N ALA A 756 -5.54 12.18 6.22
CA ALA A 756 -4.94 10.85 6.04
C ALA A 756 -4.31 10.31 7.34
N ASP A 757 -5.05 10.41 8.45
CA ASP A 757 -4.61 9.83 9.72
C ASP A 757 -4.66 8.31 9.64
N GLN A 758 -3.49 7.65 9.72
CA GLN A 758 -3.35 6.20 9.53
C GLN A 758 -4.25 5.36 10.44
N LYS A 759 -4.58 5.85 11.65
CA LYS A 759 -5.51 5.13 12.54
C LYS A 759 -6.95 5.25 12.06
N VAL A 760 -7.37 6.42 11.55
CA VAL A 760 -8.70 6.59 10.95
C VAL A 760 -8.82 5.87 9.61
N GLU A 761 -7.76 5.86 8.79
CA GLU A 761 -7.69 5.09 7.53
C GLU A 761 -8.01 3.61 7.76
N GLN A 762 -7.37 2.96 8.74
CA GLN A 762 -7.65 1.57 9.11
C GLN A 762 -9.12 1.32 9.51
N LEU A 763 -9.74 2.29 10.19
CA LEU A 763 -11.16 2.22 10.57
C LEU A 763 -12.09 2.43 9.35
N ILE A 764 -11.72 3.29 8.40
CA ILE A 764 -12.42 3.46 7.12
C ILE A 764 -12.34 2.16 6.31
N SER A 765 -11.16 1.55 6.15
CA SER A 765 -10.99 0.26 5.45
C SER A 765 -11.72 -0.89 6.14
N LEU A 766 -11.86 -0.86 7.47
CA LEU A 766 -12.68 -1.82 8.22
C LEU A 766 -14.18 -1.60 7.95
N TYR A 767 -14.64 -0.34 8.00
CA TYR A 767 -16.01 0.06 7.70
C TYR A 767 -16.40 -0.32 6.26
N GLU A 768 -15.60 0.03 5.26
CA GLU A 768 -15.88 -0.33 3.85
C GLU A 768 -15.98 -1.84 3.67
N ARG A 769 -14.99 -2.62 4.14
CA ARG A 769 -15.05 -4.10 4.05
C ARG A 769 -16.31 -4.67 4.71
N HIS A 770 -16.74 -4.11 5.84
CA HIS A 770 -17.96 -4.56 6.52
C HIS A 770 -19.23 -4.18 5.74
N MET A 771 -19.31 -2.96 5.19
CA MET A 771 -20.48 -2.52 4.41
C MET A 771 -20.61 -3.28 3.09
N TYR A 772 -19.51 -3.53 2.38
CA TYR A 772 -19.54 -4.32 1.14
C TYR A 772 -19.92 -5.79 1.42
N ALA A 773 -19.49 -6.37 2.55
CA ALA A 773 -19.86 -7.73 2.94
C ALA A 773 -21.34 -7.89 3.35
N LEU A 774 -22.01 -6.82 3.81
CA LEU A 774 -23.41 -6.84 4.24
C LEU A 774 -24.40 -6.33 3.20
N GLY A 775 -24.01 -5.31 2.42
CA GLY A 775 -24.90 -4.54 1.54
C GLY A 775 -24.48 -4.52 0.07
N GLY A 776 -23.33 -5.09 -0.29
CA GLY A 776 -22.96 -5.36 -1.69
C GLY A 776 -23.85 -6.46 -2.29
N LYS A 777 -24.15 -6.33 -3.58
CA LYS A 777 -25.00 -7.28 -4.33
C LYS A 777 -24.28 -8.54 -4.80
#